data_AF-A0A8J2JVZ7-F1
#
_entry.id   AF-A0A8J2JVZ7-F1
#
_cell.length_a   1.000
_cell.length_b   1.000
_cell.length_c   1.000
_cell.angle_alpha   90.00
_cell.angle_beta   90.00
_cell.angle_gamma   90.00
#
_symmetry.space_group_name_H-M   'P 1'
#
loop_
_entity.id
_entity.type
_entity.pdbx_description
1 polymer ?
#
loop_
_entity_poly.entity_id
_entity_poly.type
_entity_poly.pdbx_seq_one_letter_code
_entity_poly.pdbx_strand_id
1 'polypeptide(L)'
;MAPTPVQNSENSDSLAGLIEGVSNLRTLSDKDVLQGLQALSKLPGEETLQLTPKERKIRQLDLLSHIEREQISKCKNFLESFREAKQGVNQLHQELTGLNQVCESMVENLSASKQNSRNLIDEIAKLEAERKKLCRERDLAQAYLNAFQLNGEDLKILRGTDSSADVLPEEFFAVFEKIQRIQSNVQLLLKIGHQTTAVEILDQMGLFQETALEKIYRWAQSHCKGVENPDLADVLSRSMAYLQIRPMLLKYVLDEYCTHRRSLVVRSFIDALTGVGNIRGIELIGSTDPARYVGDMLAWIHQSIPNEKENLTVLLNLCDKLDLNEKINTSLAAIIDGVCRPFNVRMEQTLLSGLDCIMMNKLDLRIQYYVSLIEEVLPGSQLLETLRELCTLCHQTFLNHLKAQVAGEICEYRPPGPDLTPPMCISSILSVLQQLLEESKNSADHMQTLMQMVITPLVTQINNVANRLGSPDMGVYLCNCLNQINVFLEQYPHTGIIHKALKGQIETQTDRLSSEQSSWLVAQLGVGHIYTILHEKIEDPLSTVPGMDPVSLKIFVNKLDSLIVNPDSVLLPQIMNIFDVEVKKQTRKTFIGPVAYRGLWRVLISIASYCTNKLLLNKTSSNKILVLEGKQVCQASTRQPQEPFFYQKNLFTESVKNLEKIDSMRLRGNI
;
A
#
# COMPACT_ATOMS: atom_id res chain seq x y z
N MET A 1 -78.89 3.64 -0.25
CA MET A 1 -80.02 3.31 0.66
C MET A 1 -81.19 4.17 0.26
N ALA A 2 -82.26 3.55 -0.23
CA ALA A 2 -83.48 4.20 -0.72
C ALA A 2 -84.38 4.65 0.45
N PRO A 3 -85.19 5.72 0.32
CA PRO A 3 -86.27 6.00 1.25
C PRO A 3 -87.59 5.40 0.74
N THR A 4 -88.26 4.66 1.62
CA THR A 4 -89.63 4.13 1.47
C THR A 4 -90.69 5.22 1.61
N PRO A 5 -91.77 5.23 0.81
CA PRO A 5 -92.94 6.05 1.09
C PRO A 5 -93.96 5.29 1.96
N VAL A 6 -94.45 5.98 2.98
CA VAL A 6 -95.50 5.55 3.91
C VAL A 6 -96.88 5.75 3.28
N GLN A 7 -97.76 4.80 3.52
CA GLN A 7 -99.14 4.70 3.03
C GLN A 7 -100.07 5.76 3.65
N ASN A 8 -100.82 6.48 2.83
CA ASN A 8 -101.99 7.27 3.25
C ASN A 8 -103.26 6.52 2.82
N SER A 9 -103.82 5.70 3.71
CA SER A 9 -105.07 4.93 3.47
C SER A 9 -106.20 5.26 4.45
N GLU A 10 -106.07 6.29 5.28
CA GLU A 10 -107.06 6.58 6.35
C GLU A 10 -108.14 7.62 5.95
N ASN A 11 -108.01 8.29 4.80
CA ASN A 11 -108.94 9.37 4.42
C ASN A 11 -110.14 8.93 3.55
N SER A 12 -110.20 7.69 3.06
CA SER A 12 -111.34 7.20 2.24
C SER A 12 -112.55 6.76 3.06
N ASP A 13 -112.33 6.24 4.26
CA ASP A 13 -113.39 5.62 5.08
C ASP A 13 -114.27 6.67 5.79
N SER A 14 -113.73 7.86 6.05
CA SER A 14 -114.46 8.99 6.65
C SER A 14 -115.54 9.56 5.71
N LEU A 15 -115.27 9.62 4.40
CA LEU A 15 -116.23 10.12 3.40
C LEU A 15 -117.38 9.14 3.13
N ALA A 16 -117.13 7.82 3.23
CA ALA A 16 -118.16 6.80 3.07
C ALA A 16 -119.21 6.84 4.19
N GLY A 17 -118.79 7.04 5.44
CA GLY A 17 -119.70 7.15 6.59
C GLY A 17 -120.60 8.39 6.57
N LEU A 18 -120.10 9.51 6.02
CA LEU A 18 -120.89 10.74 5.86
C LEU A 18 -121.99 10.62 4.78
N ILE A 19 -121.76 9.85 3.72
CA ILE A 19 -122.77 9.60 2.67
C ILE A 19 -123.88 8.66 3.16
N GLU A 20 -123.55 7.69 4.02
CA GLU A 20 -124.52 6.78 4.63
C GLU A 20 -125.47 7.51 5.60
N GLY A 21 -124.95 8.46 6.39
CA GLY A 21 -125.76 9.32 7.26
C GLY A 21 -126.75 10.22 6.52
N VAL A 22 -126.39 10.72 5.33
CA VAL A 22 -127.26 11.57 4.49
C VAL A 22 -128.36 10.74 3.80
N SER A 23 -128.13 9.45 3.53
CA SER A 23 -129.15 8.55 2.97
C SER A 23 -130.27 8.22 3.98
N ASN A 24 -129.92 8.13 5.27
CA ASN A 24 -130.86 7.80 6.36
C ASN A 24 -131.80 8.96 6.73
N LEU A 25 -131.43 10.21 6.41
CA LEU A 25 -132.31 11.37 6.61
C LEU A 25 -133.50 11.40 5.64
N ARG A 26 -133.43 10.68 4.52
CA ARG A 26 -134.49 10.66 3.49
C ARG A 26 -135.57 9.58 3.72
N THR A 27 -135.32 8.60 4.58
CA THR A 27 -136.24 7.49 4.88
C THR A 27 -137.15 7.74 6.09
N LEU A 28 -136.89 8.78 6.88
CA LEU A 28 -137.70 9.17 8.04
C LEU A 28 -139.00 9.90 7.66
N SER A 29 -139.07 10.58 6.51
CA SER A 29 -140.25 11.35 6.10
C SER A 29 -141.46 10.49 5.68
N ASP A 30 -141.26 9.24 5.25
CA ASP A 30 -142.34 8.35 4.78
C ASP A 30 -143.05 7.57 5.90
N LYS A 31 -142.42 7.42 7.09
CA LYS A 31 -143.03 6.73 8.24
C LYS A 31 -144.07 7.57 8.97
N ASP A 32 -143.89 8.89 8.99
CA ASP A 32 -144.79 9.82 9.68
C ASP A 32 -146.08 10.11 8.90
N VAL A 33 -146.05 9.96 7.57
CA VAL A 33 -147.23 10.06 6.68
C VAL A 33 -148.16 8.85 6.86
N LEU A 34 -147.60 7.66 7.13
CA LEU A 34 -148.36 6.43 7.37
C LEU A 34 -149.02 6.38 8.78
N GLN A 35 -148.43 7.01 9.80
CA GLN A 35 -149.07 7.12 11.12
C GLN A 35 -150.26 8.12 11.14
N GLY A 36 -150.21 9.18 10.32
CA GLY A 36 -151.32 10.13 10.19
C GLY A 36 -152.61 9.54 9.59
N LEU A 37 -152.49 8.53 8.72
CA LEU A 37 -153.63 7.82 8.13
C LEU A 37 -154.26 6.77 9.06
N GLN A 38 -153.53 6.28 10.06
CA GLN A 38 -154.02 5.31 11.03
C GLN A 38 -154.88 5.97 12.14
N ALA A 39 -154.62 7.25 12.45
CA ALA A 39 -155.38 8.05 13.42
C ALA A 39 -156.76 8.52 12.92
N LEU A 40 -156.97 8.62 11.60
CA LEU A 40 -158.26 8.95 10.98
C LEU A 40 -159.24 7.75 10.89
N SER A 41 -158.79 6.53 11.24
CA SER A 41 -159.60 5.31 11.19
C SER A 41 -160.36 4.97 12.49
N LYS A 42 -160.27 5.83 13.52
CA LYS A 42 -160.93 5.64 14.83
C LYS A 42 -161.91 6.77 15.16
N LEU A 43 -163.00 6.85 14.41
CA LEU A 43 -164.23 7.52 14.84
C LEU A 43 -165.40 6.53 14.64
N PRO A 44 -166.15 6.17 15.70
CA PRO A 44 -167.26 5.22 15.59
C PRO A 44 -168.53 5.89 15.02
N GLY A 45 -169.17 5.23 14.05
CA GLY A 45 -170.57 5.44 13.66
C GLY A 45 -171.51 4.92 14.77
N GLU A 46 -172.49 5.73 15.18
CA GLU A 46 -173.94 5.57 14.90
C GLU A 46 -174.51 4.30 15.55
N GLU A 47 -175.41 4.31 16.54
CA GLU A 47 -176.70 5.02 16.72
C GLU A 47 -176.98 5.11 18.26
N THR A 48 -177.58 6.14 18.87
CA THR A 48 -179.05 6.30 19.00
C THR A 48 -179.37 7.57 19.83
N LEU A 49 -180.20 8.46 19.27
CA LEU A 49 -181.20 9.38 19.87
C LEU A 49 -180.86 10.39 20.98
N GLN A 50 -181.06 11.65 20.59
CA GLN A 50 -181.52 12.85 21.34
C GLN A 50 -180.66 13.36 22.50
N LEU A 51 -180.10 14.59 22.34
CA LEU A 51 -179.96 15.64 23.37
C LEU A 51 -179.42 16.96 22.74
N THR A 52 -179.62 18.07 23.46
CA THR A 52 -179.85 19.47 23.03
C THR A 52 -178.68 20.31 22.43
N PRO A 53 -178.94 21.50 21.80
CA PRO A 53 -177.98 22.31 21.03
C PRO A 53 -176.72 22.82 21.76
N LYS A 54 -176.63 22.71 23.09
CA LYS A 54 -175.48 23.23 23.86
C LYS A 54 -174.24 22.32 23.81
N GLU A 55 -174.38 21.05 23.44
CA GLU A 55 -173.27 20.08 23.49
C GLU A 55 -172.46 19.99 22.18
N ARG A 56 -172.98 20.55 21.06
CA ARG A 56 -172.27 20.62 19.77
C ARG A 56 -171.06 21.55 19.77
N LYS A 57 -171.07 22.63 20.56
CA LYS A 57 -170.03 23.67 20.52
C LYS A 57 -168.76 23.27 21.29
N ILE A 58 -168.89 22.41 22.30
CA ILE A 58 -167.78 21.98 23.14
C ILE A 58 -166.88 20.97 22.39
N ARG A 59 -167.47 20.05 21.60
CA ARG A 59 -166.70 19.05 20.85
C ARG A 59 -165.97 19.60 19.60
N GLN A 60 -166.45 20.67 18.96
CA GLN A 60 -165.73 21.32 17.85
C GLN A 60 -164.47 22.08 18.31
N LEU A 61 -164.51 22.70 19.50
CA LEU A 61 -163.36 23.41 20.06
C LEU A 61 -162.22 22.44 20.43
N ASP A 62 -162.59 21.26 20.94
CA ASP A 62 -161.62 20.27 21.42
C ASP A 62 -160.81 19.66 20.25
N LEU A 63 -161.48 19.36 19.13
CA LEU A 63 -160.84 18.82 17.92
C LEU A 63 -159.89 19.82 17.22
N LEU A 64 -160.27 21.10 17.12
CA LEU A 64 -159.40 22.14 16.55
C LEU A 64 -158.15 22.37 17.41
N SER A 65 -158.32 22.42 18.74
CA SER A 65 -157.20 22.57 19.67
C SER A 65 -156.25 21.37 19.64
N HIS A 66 -156.76 20.17 19.34
CA HIS A 66 -155.94 18.96 19.26
C HIS A 66 -155.13 18.89 17.96
N ILE A 67 -155.70 19.31 16.82
CA ILE A 67 -155.02 19.40 15.52
C ILE A 67 -153.92 20.48 15.56
N GLU A 68 -154.17 21.64 16.18
CA GLU A 68 -153.17 22.70 16.33
C GLU A 68 -151.98 22.27 17.21
N ARG A 69 -152.23 21.54 18.31
CA ARG A 69 -151.15 21.01 19.16
C ARG A 69 -150.29 19.96 18.44
N GLU A 70 -150.90 19.10 17.61
CA GLU A 70 -150.19 18.13 16.78
C GLU A 70 -149.30 18.79 15.72
N GLN A 71 -149.80 19.83 15.02
CA GLN A 71 -149.00 20.55 14.04
C GLN A 71 -147.86 21.36 14.68
N ILE A 72 -148.11 22.00 15.84
CA ILE A 72 -147.05 22.69 16.61
C ILE A 72 -146.01 21.68 17.12
N SER A 73 -146.42 20.47 17.51
CA SER A 73 -145.49 19.39 17.88
C SER A 73 -144.60 18.97 16.71
N LYS A 74 -145.17 18.77 15.52
CA LYS A 74 -144.39 18.41 14.32
C LYS A 74 -143.42 19.52 13.88
N CYS A 75 -143.85 20.78 13.91
CA CYS A 75 -142.97 21.93 13.63
C CYS A 75 -141.85 22.09 14.67
N LYS A 76 -142.12 21.80 15.95
CA LYS A 76 -141.08 21.79 16.99
C LYS A 76 -140.06 20.68 16.77
N ASN A 77 -140.52 19.46 16.46
CA ASN A 77 -139.63 18.33 16.18
C ASN A 77 -138.76 18.58 14.92
N PHE A 78 -139.32 19.22 13.89
CA PHE A 78 -138.54 19.65 12.71
C PHE A 78 -137.50 20.72 13.03
N LEU A 79 -137.83 21.71 13.87
CA LEU A 79 -136.86 22.73 14.30
C LEU A 79 -135.76 22.16 15.18
N GLU A 80 -136.07 21.14 15.99
CA GLU A 80 -135.10 20.48 16.87
C GLU A 80 -134.12 19.62 16.05
N SER A 81 -134.63 18.81 15.10
CA SER A 81 -133.79 18.08 14.14
C SER A 81 -132.96 19.00 13.23
N PHE A 82 -133.50 20.14 12.77
CA PHE A 82 -132.74 21.11 12.00
C PHE A 82 -131.66 21.83 12.84
N ARG A 83 -131.89 22.00 14.15
CA ARG A 83 -130.92 22.56 15.09
C ARG A 83 -129.73 21.61 15.28
N GLU A 84 -129.98 20.31 15.39
CA GLU A 84 -128.95 19.28 15.45
C GLU A 84 -128.11 19.28 14.15
N ALA A 85 -128.76 19.33 12.98
CA ALA A 85 -128.05 19.41 11.70
C ALA A 85 -127.19 20.69 11.58
N LYS A 86 -127.71 21.84 12.04
CA LYS A 86 -126.95 23.10 12.08
C LYS A 86 -125.77 23.02 13.06
N GLN A 87 -125.94 22.38 14.22
CA GLN A 87 -124.84 22.16 15.15
C GLN A 87 -123.78 21.25 14.55
N GLY A 88 -124.16 20.16 13.88
CA GLY A 88 -123.24 19.27 13.17
C GLY A 88 -122.45 19.99 12.07
N VAL A 89 -123.11 20.83 11.27
CA VAL A 89 -122.42 21.63 10.22
C VAL A 89 -121.49 22.68 10.84
N ASN A 90 -121.89 23.34 11.92
CA ASN A 90 -121.03 24.30 12.61
C ASN A 90 -119.81 23.62 13.26
N GLN A 91 -119.99 22.42 13.81
CA GLN A 91 -118.92 21.63 14.40
C GLN A 91 -117.95 21.14 13.32
N LEU A 92 -118.45 20.68 12.18
CA LEU A 92 -117.64 20.30 11.02
C LEU A 92 -116.89 21.51 10.43
N HIS A 93 -117.52 22.69 10.41
CA HIS A 93 -116.85 23.93 10.01
C HIS A 93 -115.72 24.32 10.98
N GLN A 94 -115.93 24.16 12.30
CA GLN A 94 -114.91 24.37 13.32
C GLN A 94 -113.76 23.36 13.22
N GLU A 95 -114.05 22.10 12.99
CA GLU A 95 -113.04 21.06 12.76
C GLU A 95 -112.27 21.31 11.47
N LEU A 96 -112.93 21.73 10.38
CA LEU A 96 -112.28 22.07 9.11
C LEU A 96 -111.40 23.32 9.23
N THR A 97 -111.85 24.35 9.96
CA THR A 97 -111.01 25.52 10.24
C THR A 97 -109.85 25.19 11.16
N GLY A 98 -110.04 24.34 12.15
CA GLY A 98 -108.96 23.79 12.98
C GLY A 98 -107.94 22.99 12.16
N LEU A 99 -108.40 22.12 11.26
CA LEU A 99 -107.55 21.36 10.36
C LEU A 99 -106.76 22.28 9.41
N ASN A 100 -107.41 23.32 8.86
CA ASN A 100 -106.74 24.25 7.96
C ASN A 100 -105.67 25.06 8.70
N GLN A 101 -105.93 25.49 9.95
CA GLN A 101 -104.93 26.12 10.81
C GLN A 101 -103.76 25.20 11.16
N VAL A 102 -104.03 23.92 11.43
CA VAL A 102 -102.98 22.92 11.68
C VAL A 102 -102.16 22.69 10.41
N CYS A 103 -102.78 22.58 9.24
CA CYS A 103 -102.08 22.46 7.95
C CYS A 103 -101.23 23.69 7.64
N GLU A 104 -101.75 24.91 7.84
CA GLU A 104 -100.99 26.15 7.68
C GLU A 104 -99.80 26.20 8.63
N SER A 105 -100.00 25.90 9.92
CA SER A 105 -98.91 25.85 10.89
C SER A 105 -97.89 24.74 10.58
N MET A 106 -98.32 23.60 10.02
CA MET A 106 -97.43 22.52 9.61
C MET A 106 -96.60 22.91 8.38
N VAL A 107 -97.19 23.63 7.42
CA VAL A 107 -96.48 24.17 6.25
C VAL A 107 -95.48 25.24 6.68
N GLU A 108 -95.85 26.15 7.59
CA GLU A 108 -94.94 27.13 8.16
C GLU A 108 -93.79 26.44 8.90
N ASN A 109 -94.06 25.50 9.80
CA ASN A 109 -93.05 24.74 10.53
C ASN A 109 -92.14 23.92 9.61
N LEU A 110 -92.70 23.29 8.56
CA LEU A 110 -91.93 22.56 7.56
C LEU A 110 -91.01 23.51 6.77
N SER A 111 -91.52 24.68 6.39
CA SER A 111 -90.73 25.70 5.66
C SER A 111 -89.62 26.27 6.54
N ALA A 112 -89.89 26.54 7.82
CA ALA A 112 -88.92 26.97 8.80
C ALA A 112 -87.87 25.89 9.09
N SER A 113 -88.27 24.63 9.26
CA SER A 113 -87.36 23.49 9.43
C SER A 113 -86.50 23.25 8.19
N LYS A 114 -87.05 23.38 6.98
CA LYS A 114 -86.31 23.29 5.72
C LYS A 114 -85.30 24.42 5.56
N GLN A 115 -85.67 25.64 5.95
CA GLN A 115 -84.76 26.78 5.93
C GLN A 115 -83.64 26.62 6.98
N ASN A 116 -83.97 26.17 8.19
CA ASN A 116 -82.99 25.88 9.24
C ASN A 116 -82.05 24.75 8.81
N SER A 117 -82.57 23.69 8.18
CA SER A 117 -81.76 22.59 7.65
C SER A 117 -80.82 23.06 6.54
N ARG A 118 -81.27 23.95 5.65
CA ARG A 118 -80.40 24.57 4.63
C ARG A 118 -79.32 25.44 5.26
N ASN A 119 -79.68 26.28 6.22
CA ASN A 119 -78.72 27.11 6.95
C ASN A 119 -77.67 26.23 7.65
N LEU A 120 -78.07 25.12 8.28
CA LEU A 120 -77.16 24.16 8.88
C LEU A 120 -76.27 23.47 7.83
N ILE A 121 -76.81 23.06 6.69
CA ILE A 121 -76.02 22.47 5.60
C ILE A 121 -74.98 23.47 5.07
N ASP A 122 -75.37 24.73 4.88
CA ASP A 122 -74.46 25.79 4.42
C ASP A 122 -73.37 26.07 5.46
N GLU A 123 -73.71 26.05 6.76
CA GLU A 123 -72.75 26.20 7.86
C GLU A 123 -71.81 24.99 7.96
N ILE A 124 -72.32 23.76 7.82
CA ILE A 124 -71.51 22.54 7.73
C ILE A 124 -70.57 22.60 6.53
N ALA A 125 -71.04 23.02 5.35
CA ALA A 125 -70.22 23.14 4.15
C ALA A 125 -69.10 24.20 4.33
N LYS A 126 -69.40 25.33 4.99
CA LYS A 126 -68.39 26.33 5.36
C LYS A 126 -67.36 25.75 6.32
N LEU A 127 -67.80 25.09 7.40
CA LEU A 127 -66.92 24.44 8.38
C LEU A 127 -66.07 23.34 7.75
N GLU A 128 -66.60 22.56 6.81
CA GLU A 128 -65.83 21.56 6.07
C GLU A 128 -64.77 22.19 5.17
N ALA A 129 -65.08 23.30 4.51
CA ALA A 129 -64.12 24.03 3.70
C ALA A 129 -62.99 24.62 4.56
N GLU A 130 -63.34 25.21 5.71
CA GLU A 130 -62.37 25.70 6.70
C GLU A 130 -61.52 24.56 7.27
N ARG A 131 -62.13 23.43 7.63
CA ARG A 131 -61.40 22.24 8.08
C ARG A 131 -60.40 21.76 7.04
N LYS A 132 -60.78 21.70 5.77
CA LYS A 132 -59.88 21.30 4.67
C LYS A 132 -58.72 22.29 4.51
N LYS A 133 -58.97 23.59 4.64
CA LYS A 133 -57.93 24.62 4.60
C LYS A 133 -56.95 24.46 5.78
N LEU A 134 -57.47 24.35 7.00
CA LEU A 134 -56.67 24.15 8.20
C LEU A 134 -55.87 22.84 8.17
N CYS A 135 -56.44 21.75 7.63
CA CYS A 135 -55.70 20.51 7.44
C CYS A 135 -54.50 20.70 6.49
N ARG A 136 -54.67 21.39 5.36
CA ARG A 136 -53.56 21.68 4.43
C ARG A 136 -52.48 22.55 5.08
N GLU A 137 -52.88 23.58 5.81
CA GLU A 137 -51.95 24.46 6.54
C GLU A 137 -51.18 23.68 7.62
N ARG A 138 -51.86 22.80 8.36
CA ARG A 138 -51.22 21.89 9.32
C ARG A 138 -50.23 20.95 8.63
N ASP A 139 -50.61 20.34 7.50
CA ASP A 139 -49.76 19.39 6.79
C ASP A 139 -48.52 20.08 6.22
N LEU A 140 -48.65 21.32 5.73
CA LEU A 140 -47.54 22.14 5.27
C LEU A 140 -46.64 22.55 6.44
N ALA A 141 -47.21 22.97 7.57
CA ALA A 141 -46.44 23.28 8.77
C ALA A 141 -45.69 22.06 9.30
N GLN A 142 -46.31 20.88 9.29
CA GLN A 142 -45.66 19.62 9.70
C GLN A 142 -44.52 19.25 8.74
N ALA A 143 -44.74 19.40 7.43
CA ALA A 143 -43.69 19.17 6.44
C ALA A 143 -42.51 20.14 6.63
N TYR A 144 -42.80 21.41 6.93
CA TYR A 144 -41.78 22.43 7.24
C TYR A 144 -40.98 22.06 8.50
N LEU A 145 -41.66 21.69 9.59
CA LEU A 145 -41.01 21.28 10.84
C LEU A 145 -40.13 20.04 10.64
N ASN A 146 -40.64 19.02 9.94
CA ASN A 146 -39.87 17.80 9.66
C ASN A 146 -38.64 18.06 8.77
N ALA A 147 -38.70 19.09 7.90
CA ALA A 147 -37.63 19.42 6.97
C ALA A 147 -36.54 20.32 7.57
N PHE A 148 -36.88 21.14 8.57
CA PHE A 148 -36.00 22.19 9.09
C PHE A 148 -35.74 22.14 10.61
N GLN A 149 -36.40 21.23 11.34
CA GLN A 149 -36.25 21.09 12.78
C GLN A 149 -35.99 19.62 13.17
N LEU A 150 -35.18 19.43 14.20
CA LEU A 150 -34.97 18.13 14.83
C LEU A 150 -36.15 17.80 15.76
N ASN A 151 -36.54 16.52 15.80
CA ASN A 151 -37.60 16.08 16.71
C ASN A 151 -37.08 16.11 18.15
N GLY A 152 -38.00 16.20 19.12
CA GLY A 152 -37.63 16.15 20.55
C GLY A 152 -36.92 14.85 20.96
N GLU A 153 -37.17 13.75 20.25
CA GLU A 153 -36.48 12.46 20.44
C GLU A 153 -35.05 12.51 19.88
N ASP A 154 -34.85 13.07 18.67
CA ASP A 154 -33.52 13.28 18.08
C ASP A 154 -32.63 14.13 19.01
N LEU A 155 -33.21 15.16 19.64
CA LEU A 155 -32.51 16.00 20.61
C LEU A 155 -32.16 15.24 21.90
N LYS A 156 -32.98 14.27 22.32
CA LYS A 156 -32.65 13.39 23.46
C LYS A 156 -31.48 12.48 23.12
N ILE A 157 -31.44 11.90 21.93
CA ILE A 157 -30.31 11.08 21.46
C ILE A 157 -29.03 11.92 21.40
N LEU A 158 -29.13 13.14 20.84
CA LEU A 158 -27.98 14.04 20.70
C LEU A 158 -27.49 14.61 22.04
N ARG A 159 -28.38 14.86 23.01
CA ARG A 159 -28.04 15.36 24.36
C ARG A 159 -27.87 14.27 25.41
N GLY A 160 -28.18 13.02 25.09
CA GLY A 160 -28.13 11.90 26.02
C GLY A 160 -26.77 11.80 26.69
N THR A 161 -26.72 11.73 28.01
CA THR A 161 -25.49 11.76 28.79
C THR A 161 -24.78 10.42 28.86
N ASP A 162 -25.23 9.43 28.09
CA ASP A 162 -24.77 8.05 28.16
C ASP A 162 -23.39 7.90 27.49
N SER A 163 -22.40 8.49 28.14
CA SER A 163 -20.96 8.29 27.88
C SER A 163 -20.49 6.89 28.33
N SER A 164 -21.43 6.03 28.76
CA SER A 164 -21.25 4.68 29.27
C SER A 164 -21.64 3.59 28.28
N ALA A 165 -22.15 3.93 27.10
CA ALA A 165 -22.37 2.94 26.05
C ALA A 165 -21.01 2.58 25.41
N ASP A 166 -20.63 1.30 25.44
CA ASP A 166 -19.43 0.77 24.77
C ASP A 166 -19.41 1.10 23.26
N VAL A 167 -20.59 1.24 22.65
CA VAL A 167 -20.75 1.49 21.21
C VAL A 167 -21.73 2.64 20.96
N LEU A 168 -21.38 3.54 20.04
CA LEU A 168 -22.30 4.57 19.56
C LEU A 168 -23.49 3.91 18.83
N PRO A 169 -24.74 4.17 19.22
CA PRO A 169 -25.90 3.57 18.58
C PRO A 169 -26.06 4.07 17.14
N GLU A 170 -26.59 3.21 16.27
CA GLU A 170 -26.83 3.55 14.86
C GLU A 170 -27.80 4.75 14.71
N GLU A 171 -28.75 4.86 15.63
CA GLU A 171 -29.69 5.99 15.71
C GLU A 171 -28.98 7.34 15.86
N PHE A 172 -27.82 7.39 16.52
CA PHE A 172 -27.05 8.61 16.68
C PHE A 172 -26.47 9.09 15.33
N PHE A 173 -25.97 8.18 14.50
CA PHE A 173 -25.49 8.51 13.16
C PHE A 173 -26.64 8.95 12.25
N ALA A 174 -27.81 8.32 12.35
CA ALA A 174 -29.00 8.74 11.61
C ALA A 174 -29.44 10.18 11.97
N VAL A 175 -29.36 10.55 13.24
CA VAL A 175 -29.60 11.94 13.69
C VAL A 175 -28.55 12.89 13.12
N PHE A 176 -27.28 12.49 13.07
CA PHE A 176 -26.22 13.31 12.48
C PHE A 176 -26.42 13.56 10.97
N GLU A 177 -26.80 12.52 10.23
CA GLU A 177 -27.16 12.65 8.81
C GLU A 177 -28.37 13.56 8.60
N LYS A 178 -29.37 13.47 9.50
CA LYS A 178 -30.52 14.38 9.49
C LYS A 178 -30.09 15.83 9.68
N ILE A 179 -29.12 16.12 10.55
CA ILE A 179 -28.55 17.48 10.71
C ILE A 179 -27.93 17.98 9.41
N GLN A 180 -27.08 17.18 8.77
CA GLN A 180 -26.46 17.54 7.49
C GLN A 180 -27.50 17.74 6.38
N ARG A 181 -28.55 16.92 6.36
CA ARG A 181 -29.66 17.06 5.42
C ARG A 181 -30.44 18.36 5.65
N ILE A 182 -30.71 18.72 6.91
CA ILE A 182 -31.34 20.00 7.25
C ILE A 182 -30.46 21.16 6.78
N GLN A 183 -29.16 21.16 7.07
CA GLN A 183 -28.22 22.19 6.60
C GLN A 183 -28.23 22.32 5.07
N SER A 184 -28.30 21.20 4.35
CA SER A 184 -28.42 21.18 2.88
C SER A 184 -29.75 21.77 2.41
N ASN A 185 -30.87 21.42 3.08
CA ASN A 185 -32.20 21.96 2.77
C ASN A 185 -32.30 23.46 3.00
N VAL A 186 -31.55 24.04 3.95
CA VAL A 186 -31.58 25.49 4.22
C VAL A 186 -31.14 26.30 3.00
N GLN A 187 -30.35 25.72 2.08
CA GLN A 187 -30.04 26.36 0.80
C GLN A 187 -31.30 26.69 -0.03
N LEU A 188 -32.40 25.93 0.14
CA LEU A 188 -33.68 26.23 -0.50
C LEU A 188 -34.33 27.47 0.13
N LEU A 189 -34.29 27.63 1.45
CA LEU A 189 -34.83 28.81 2.14
C LEU A 189 -34.08 30.09 1.75
N LEU A 190 -32.76 29.99 1.59
CA LEU A 190 -31.92 31.09 1.12
C LEU A 190 -32.32 31.54 -0.30
N LYS A 191 -32.66 30.59 -1.19
CA LYS A 191 -33.13 30.88 -2.56
C LYS A 191 -34.52 31.52 -2.59
N ILE A 192 -35.41 31.17 -1.66
CA ILE A 192 -36.79 31.69 -1.57
C ILE A 192 -36.82 33.11 -0.96
N GLY A 193 -35.75 33.55 -0.31
CA GLY A 193 -35.62 34.91 0.25
C GLY A 193 -35.84 35.00 1.76
N HIS A 194 -35.98 33.88 2.46
CA HIS A 194 -36.11 33.84 3.93
C HIS A 194 -34.73 33.78 4.61
N GLN A 195 -33.92 34.83 4.47
CA GLN A 195 -32.51 34.84 4.89
C GLN A 195 -32.33 34.77 6.42
N THR A 196 -33.11 35.52 7.21
CA THR A 196 -32.98 35.56 8.67
C THR A 196 -33.25 34.20 9.31
N THR A 197 -34.38 33.59 8.99
CA THR A 197 -34.75 32.25 9.47
C THR A 197 -33.77 31.18 9.01
N ALA A 198 -33.25 31.29 7.79
CA ALA A 198 -32.23 30.38 7.29
C ALA A 198 -30.93 30.45 8.12
N VAL A 199 -30.47 31.65 8.46
CA VAL A 199 -29.28 31.84 9.30
C VAL A 199 -29.51 31.28 10.71
N GLU A 200 -30.66 31.56 11.33
CA GLU A 200 -31.00 31.03 12.66
C GLU A 200 -31.01 29.49 12.68
N ILE A 201 -31.60 28.85 11.66
CA ILE A 201 -31.59 27.39 11.55
C ILE A 201 -30.16 26.85 11.36
N LEU A 202 -29.35 27.50 10.53
CA LEU A 202 -27.95 27.11 10.32
C LEU A 202 -27.13 27.21 11.61
N ASP A 203 -27.30 28.28 12.39
CA ASP A 203 -26.60 28.45 13.66
C ASP A 203 -27.02 27.38 14.68
N GLN A 204 -28.32 27.08 14.79
CA GLN A 204 -28.82 26.01 15.66
C GLN A 204 -28.30 24.63 15.22
N MET A 205 -28.37 24.31 13.93
CA MET A 205 -27.86 23.04 13.40
C MET A 205 -26.34 22.93 13.54
N GLY A 206 -25.61 24.05 13.39
CA GLY A 206 -24.18 24.12 13.64
C GLY A 206 -23.83 23.78 15.09
N LEU A 207 -24.57 24.33 16.06
CA LEU A 207 -24.38 24.00 17.49
C LEU A 207 -24.62 22.51 17.77
N PHE A 208 -25.68 21.92 17.19
CA PHE A 208 -25.94 20.48 17.33
C PHE A 208 -24.87 19.62 16.66
N GLN A 209 -24.38 20.04 15.50
CA GLN A 209 -23.28 19.37 14.81
C GLN A 209 -22.00 19.38 15.65
N GLU A 210 -21.62 20.51 16.25
CA GLU A 210 -20.47 20.59 17.15
C GLU A 210 -20.64 19.68 18.37
N THR A 211 -21.82 19.69 19.00
CA THR A 211 -22.12 18.83 20.15
C THR A 211 -22.00 17.34 19.80
N ALA A 212 -22.47 16.95 18.61
CA ALA A 212 -22.36 15.58 18.14
C ALA A 212 -20.91 15.21 17.77
N LEU A 213 -20.17 16.10 17.12
CA LEU A 213 -18.75 15.89 16.82
C LEU A 213 -17.91 15.73 18.09
N GLU A 214 -18.19 16.52 19.13
CA GLU A 214 -17.52 16.39 20.43
C GLU A 214 -17.76 15.01 21.07
N LYS A 215 -18.98 14.49 20.99
CA LYS A 215 -19.30 13.13 21.45
C LYS A 215 -18.58 12.05 20.66
N ILE A 216 -18.62 12.14 19.34
CA ILE A 216 -17.89 11.22 18.44
C ILE A 216 -16.40 11.26 18.79
N TYR A 217 -15.84 12.45 18.96
CA TYR A 217 -14.44 12.65 19.32
C TYR A 217 -14.08 11.95 20.65
N ARG A 218 -14.84 12.20 21.72
CA ARG A 218 -14.59 11.58 23.04
C ARG A 218 -14.71 10.05 22.99
N TRP A 219 -15.72 9.54 22.28
CA TRP A 219 -15.89 8.10 22.11
C TRP A 219 -14.75 7.49 21.29
N ALA A 220 -14.41 8.08 20.15
CA ALA A 220 -13.35 7.60 19.26
C ALA A 220 -11.97 7.65 19.96
N GLN A 221 -11.68 8.68 20.75
CA GLN A 221 -10.45 8.78 21.53
C GLN A 221 -10.31 7.64 22.56
N SER A 222 -11.41 7.22 23.19
CA SER A 222 -11.39 6.12 24.15
C SER A 222 -11.27 4.74 23.47
N HIS A 223 -11.92 4.55 22.33
CA HIS A 223 -12.09 3.25 21.69
C HIS A 223 -11.15 2.99 20.51
N CYS A 224 -10.37 3.97 20.05
CA CYS A 224 -9.38 3.78 18.97
C CYS A 224 -8.31 2.72 19.31
N LYS A 225 -8.20 2.33 20.58
CA LYS A 225 -7.32 1.25 21.05
C LYS A 225 -7.76 -0.14 20.56
N GLY A 226 -9.05 -0.33 20.33
CA GLY A 226 -9.68 -1.62 20.02
C GLY A 226 -9.99 -1.84 18.53
N VAL A 227 -9.24 -1.25 17.60
CA VAL A 227 -9.48 -1.37 16.14
C VAL A 227 -9.48 -2.82 15.64
N GLU A 228 -8.83 -3.74 16.35
CA GLU A 228 -8.82 -5.17 16.03
C GLU A 228 -10.18 -5.85 16.27
N ASN A 229 -11.08 -5.24 17.03
CA ASN A 229 -12.44 -5.75 17.21
C ASN A 229 -13.32 -5.31 16.01
N PRO A 230 -13.81 -6.24 15.17
CA PRO A 230 -14.57 -5.91 13.97
C PRO A 230 -15.83 -5.09 14.27
N ASP A 231 -16.50 -5.35 15.40
CA ASP A 231 -17.72 -4.63 15.80
C ASP A 231 -17.43 -3.14 16.11
N LEU A 232 -16.23 -2.85 16.62
CA LEU A 232 -15.79 -1.48 16.91
C LEU A 232 -15.19 -0.81 15.66
N ALA A 233 -14.54 -1.58 14.79
CA ALA A 233 -13.89 -1.08 13.57
C ALA A 233 -14.89 -0.33 12.68
N ASP A 234 -16.06 -0.90 12.40
CA ASP A 234 -17.07 -0.27 11.54
C ASP A 234 -17.60 1.04 12.12
N VAL A 235 -17.75 1.13 13.44
CA VAL A 235 -18.22 2.33 14.14
C VAL A 235 -17.11 3.38 14.21
N LEU A 236 -15.86 2.97 14.41
CA LEU A 236 -14.69 3.85 14.37
C LEU A 236 -14.49 4.45 12.99
N SER A 237 -14.58 3.65 11.93
CA SER A 237 -14.46 4.12 10.55
C SER A 237 -15.52 5.16 10.18
N ARG A 238 -16.79 4.89 10.55
CA ARG A 238 -17.87 5.88 10.37
C ARG A 238 -17.60 7.15 11.18
N SER A 239 -17.14 7.00 12.43
CA SER A 239 -16.77 8.12 13.29
C SER A 239 -15.65 8.98 12.68
N MET A 240 -14.61 8.35 12.13
CA MET A 240 -13.51 9.05 11.44
C MET A 240 -14.00 9.84 10.22
N ALA A 241 -14.91 9.27 9.43
CA ALA A 241 -15.51 9.95 8.28
C ALA A 241 -16.24 11.24 8.68
N TYR A 242 -17.02 11.22 9.77
CA TYR A 242 -17.68 12.43 10.27
C TYR A 242 -16.70 13.43 10.89
N LEU A 243 -15.64 12.97 11.56
CA LEU A 243 -14.60 13.85 12.11
C LEU A 243 -13.83 14.63 11.03
N GLN A 244 -13.87 14.20 9.76
CA GLN A 244 -13.29 14.98 8.65
C GLN A 244 -13.88 16.38 8.49
N ILE A 245 -15.09 16.63 9.00
CA ILE A 245 -15.72 17.95 9.02
C ILE A 245 -14.87 18.95 9.82
N ARG A 246 -14.17 18.47 10.87
CA ARG A 246 -13.25 19.22 11.70
C ARG A 246 -11.87 18.53 11.72
N PRO A 247 -10.99 18.82 10.74
CA PRO A 247 -9.71 18.10 10.56
C PRO A 247 -8.81 18.06 11.81
N MET A 248 -8.89 19.08 12.69
CA MET A 248 -8.13 19.10 13.95
C MET A 248 -8.57 17.99 14.91
N LEU A 249 -9.88 17.72 15.04
CA LEU A 249 -10.38 16.66 15.91
C LEU A 249 -9.92 15.28 15.40
N LEU A 250 -10.02 15.06 14.08
CA LEU A 250 -9.53 13.85 13.46
C LEU A 250 -8.03 13.65 13.73
N LYS A 251 -7.22 14.71 13.59
CA LYS A 251 -5.78 14.66 13.88
C LYS A 251 -5.52 14.20 15.31
N TYR A 252 -6.22 14.75 16.31
CA TYR A 252 -6.03 14.34 17.70
C TYR A 252 -6.38 12.87 17.96
N VAL A 253 -7.46 12.36 17.37
CA VAL A 253 -7.81 10.93 17.50
C VAL A 253 -6.76 10.05 16.80
N LEU A 254 -6.27 10.47 15.63
CA LEU A 254 -5.20 9.76 14.93
C LEU A 254 -3.88 9.78 15.71
N ASP A 255 -3.51 10.88 16.35
CA ASP A 255 -2.31 10.99 17.17
C ASP A 255 -2.40 10.07 18.40
N GLU A 256 -3.57 9.99 19.06
CA GLU A 256 -3.84 9.05 20.15
C GLU A 256 -3.81 7.59 19.69
N TYR A 257 -4.41 7.29 18.54
CA TYR A 257 -4.33 5.96 17.91
C TYR A 257 -2.88 5.56 17.66
N CYS A 258 -2.09 6.44 17.03
CA CYS A 258 -0.68 6.20 16.74
C CYS A 258 0.12 5.98 18.02
N THR A 259 -0.15 6.76 19.08
CA THR A 259 0.51 6.62 20.39
C THR A 259 0.22 5.26 21.02
N HIS A 260 -1.03 4.80 20.97
CA HIS A 260 -1.40 3.50 21.50
C HIS A 260 -0.79 2.34 20.69
N ARG A 261 -0.94 2.35 19.36
CA ARG A 261 -0.36 1.32 18.49
C ARG A 261 1.15 1.28 18.59
N ARG A 262 1.83 2.43 18.66
CA ARG A 262 3.28 2.51 18.89
C ARG A 262 3.68 1.74 20.15
N SER A 263 2.96 1.94 21.26
CA SER A 263 3.23 1.24 22.52
C SER A 263 3.04 -0.28 22.39
N LEU A 264 1.98 -0.72 21.69
CA LEU A 264 1.75 -2.14 21.41
C LEU A 264 2.84 -2.75 20.53
N VAL A 265 3.20 -2.10 19.42
CA VAL A 265 4.26 -2.58 18.52
C VAL A 265 5.60 -2.68 19.24
N VAL A 266 5.96 -1.68 20.06
CA VAL A 266 7.18 -1.73 20.88
C VAL A 266 7.16 -2.89 21.86
N ARG A 267 6.03 -3.12 22.53
CA ARG A 267 5.87 -4.25 23.44
C ARG A 267 5.98 -5.59 22.70
N SER A 268 5.27 -5.74 21.59
CA SER A 268 5.32 -6.94 20.74
C SER A 268 6.73 -7.18 20.20
N PHE A 269 7.49 -6.13 19.87
CA PHE A 269 8.88 -6.24 19.46
C PHE A 269 9.74 -6.77 20.61
N ILE A 270 9.62 -6.21 21.81
CA ILE A 270 10.37 -6.68 22.98
C ILE A 270 10.01 -8.13 23.31
N ASP A 271 8.72 -8.48 23.26
CA ASP A 271 8.22 -9.83 23.48
C ASP A 271 8.77 -10.82 22.43
N ALA A 272 8.93 -10.40 21.17
CA ALA A 272 9.58 -11.21 20.12
C ALA A 272 11.09 -11.40 20.37
N LEU A 273 11.76 -10.39 20.95
CA LEU A 273 13.18 -10.44 21.28
C LEU A 273 13.46 -11.38 22.46
N THR A 274 12.72 -11.23 23.54
CA THR A 274 12.91 -11.99 24.79
C THR A 274 12.23 -13.36 24.76
N GLY A 275 11.19 -13.51 23.94
CA GLY A 275 10.37 -14.71 23.84
C GLY A 275 9.19 -14.69 24.81
N VAL A 276 8.08 -15.30 24.40
CA VAL A 276 6.86 -15.42 25.21
C VAL A 276 6.55 -16.90 25.47
N GLY A 277 6.48 -17.27 26.75
CA GLY A 277 6.19 -18.65 27.16
C GLY A 277 7.25 -19.65 26.72
N ASN A 278 6.86 -20.65 25.92
CA ASN A 278 7.77 -21.69 25.39
C ASN A 278 8.43 -21.29 24.05
N ILE A 279 8.10 -20.14 23.48
CA ILE A 279 8.68 -19.67 22.22
C ILE A 279 10.01 -18.99 22.55
N ARG A 280 11.11 -19.51 21.97
CA ARG A 280 12.43 -18.91 22.14
C ARG A 280 12.48 -17.56 21.43
N GLY A 281 12.86 -16.51 22.16
CA GLY A 281 13.05 -15.18 21.61
C GLY A 281 14.24 -15.10 20.66
N ILE A 282 14.25 -14.06 19.84
CA ILE A 282 15.32 -13.78 18.87
C ILE A 282 16.70 -13.69 19.57
N GLU A 283 16.75 -13.17 20.80
CA GLU A 283 18.00 -13.07 21.59
C GLU A 283 18.62 -14.44 21.91
N LEU A 284 17.80 -15.48 22.11
CA LEU A 284 18.27 -16.81 22.46
C LEU A 284 18.77 -17.62 21.26
N ILE A 285 18.28 -17.29 20.06
CA ILE A 285 18.58 -17.98 18.80
C ILE A 285 19.73 -17.27 18.07
N GLY A 286 19.74 -15.95 18.13
CA GLY A 286 20.70 -15.09 17.44
C GLY A 286 22.04 -14.89 18.17
N SER A 287 22.15 -15.25 19.47
CA SER A 287 23.38 -15.03 20.23
C SER A 287 24.63 -15.73 19.65
N THR A 288 24.43 -16.79 18.84
CA THR A 288 25.52 -17.50 18.17
C THR A 288 25.94 -16.86 16.85
N ASP A 289 25.07 -16.06 16.22
CA ASP A 289 25.30 -15.44 14.92
C ASP A 289 24.74 -14.00 14.92
N PRO A 290 25.60 -12.99 15.14
CA PRO A 290 25.24 -11.57 15.15
C PRO A 290 24.49 -11.05 13.91
N ALA A 291 24.78 -11.53 12.69
CA ALA A 291 24.14 -11.05 11.47
C ALA A 291 22.78 -11.69 11.30
N ARG A 292 22.61 -12.94 11.75
CA ARG A 292 21.29 -13.55 11.86
C ARG A 292 20.45 -12.83 12.93
N TYR A 293 21.03 -12.52 14.09
CA TYR A 293 20.33 -11.78 15.15
C TYR A 293 19.77 -10.44 14.64
N VAL A 294 20.60 -9.61 14.01
CA VAL A 294 20.15 -8.33 13.44
C VAL A 294 19.23 -8.53 12.24
N GLY A 295 19.48 -9.54 11.40
CA GLY A 295 18.61 -9.90 10.29
C GLY A 295 17.20 -10.28 10.76
N ASP A 296 17.08 -11.08 11.82
CA ASP A 296 15.79 -11.51 12.38
C ASP A 296 15.04 -10.32 13.02
N MET A 297 15.75 -9.38 13.67
CA MET A 297 15.16 -8.13 14.15
C MET A 297 14.58 -7.28 13.02
N LEU A 298 15.35 -7.06 11.95
CA LEU A 298 14.92 -6.29 10.78
C LEU A 298 13.79 -7.01 10.01
N ALA A 299 13.84 -8.33 9.93
CA ALA A 299 12.77 -9.15 9.36
C ALA A 299 11.46 -8.95 10.12
N TRP A 300 11.50 -8.99 11.45
CA TRP A 300 10.32 -8.77 12.28
C TRP A 300 9.73 -7.36 12.09
N ILE A 301 10.59 -6.34 12.05
CA ILE A 301 10.16 -4.96 11.79
C ILE A 301 9.47 -4.89 10.43
N HIS A 302 10.10 -5.40 9.38
CA HIS A 302 9.53 -5.41 8.04
C HIS A 302 8.18 -6.16 7.97
N GLN A 303 8.06 -7.31 8.63
CA GLN A 303 6.83 -8.11 8.67
C GLN A 303 5.69 -7.45 9.46
N SER A 304 6.01 -6.54 10.39
CA SER A 304 4.99 -5.85 11.20
C SER A 304 4.33 -4.69 10.45
N ILE A 305 5.00 -4.12 9.44
CA ILE A 305 4.51 -2.94 8.69
C ILE A 305 3.17 -3.22 7.97
N PRO A 306 2.98 -4.32 7.22
CA PRO A 306 1.72 -4.58 6.52
C PRO A 306 0.51 -4.67 7.45
N ASN A 307 0.68 -5.26 8.64
CA ASN A 307 -0.39 -5.41 9.64
C ASN A 307 -0.88 -4.04 10.14
N GLU A 308 0.04 -3.13 10.49
CA GLU A 308 -0.33 -1.78 10.90
C GLU A 308 -0.93 -0.96 9.76
N LYS A 309 -0.46 -1.17 8.52
CA LYS A 309 -1.03 -0.54 7.34
C LYS A 309 -2.46 -1.01 7.08
N GLU A 310 -2.75 -2.29 7.27
CA GLU A 310 -4.10 -2.85 7.16
C GLU A 310 -5.03 -2.23 8.21
N ASN A 311 -4.60 -2.17 9.48
CA ASN A 311 -5.39 -1.55 10.56
C ASN A 311 -5.71 -0.06 10.28
N LEU A 312 -4.72 0.71 9.78
CA LEU A 312 -4.93 2.09 9.36
C LEU A 312 -5.89 2.21 8.16
N THR A 313 -5.81 1.26 7.22
CA THR A 313 -6.69 1.21 6.04
C THR A 313 -8.12 0.91 6.44
N VAL A 314 -8.34 0.00 7.39
CA VAL A 314 -9.67 -0.28 7.95
C VAL A 314 -10.21 0.96 8.65
N LEU A 315 -9.43 1.59 9.52
CA LEU A 315 -9.82 2.78 10.28
C LEU A 315 -10.21 3.99 9.41
N LEU A 316 -9.58 4.14 8.24
CA LEU A 316 -9.78 5.26 7.32
C LEU A 316 -10.56 4.88 6.05
N ASN A 317 -11.16 3.69 5.98
CA ASN A 317 -11.83 3.18 4.77
C ASN A 317 -12.98 4.08 4.26
N LEU A 318 -13.68 4.80 5.14
CA LEU A 318 -14.82 5.68 4.82
C LEU A 318 -14.45 7.17 4.72
N CYS A 319 -13.17 7.50 4.89
CA CYS A 319 -12.66 8.86 4.82
C CYS A 319 -12.42 9.27 3.35
N ASP A 320 -13.01 10.35 2.86
CA ASP A 320 -12.90 10.76 1.43
C ASP A 320 -12.25 12.14 1.20
N LYS A 321 -12.25 13.02 2.21
CA LYS A 321 -11.77 14.42 2.08
C LYS A 321 -10.28 14.65 2.29
N LEU A 322 -9.49 13.60 2.52
CA LEU A 322 -8.06 13.70 2.85
C LEU A 322 -7.23 12.89 1.86
N ASP A 323 -5.96 13.27 1.68
CA ASP A 323 -4.99 12.37 1.07
C ASP A 323 -4.74 11.19 2.03
N LEU A 324 -5.56 10.15 1.86
CA LEU A 324 -5.53 8.94 2.66
C LEU A 324 -4.15 8.31 2.67
N ASN A 325 -3.47 8.28 1.52
CA ASN A 325 -2.18 7.62 1.39
C ASN A 325 -1.09 8.37 2.16
N GLU A 326 -1.06 9.70 2.08
CA GLU A 326 -0.12 10.51 2.84
C GLU A 326 -0.36 10.36 4.36
N LYS A 327 -1.63 10.38 4.80
CA LYS A 327 -1.98 10.22 6.22
C LYS A 327 -1.66 8.82 6.73
N ILE A 328 -1.99 7.78 5.99
CA ILE A 328 -1.64 6.40 6.34
C ILE A 328 -0.12 6.27 6.47
N ASN A 329 0.66 6.76 5.50
CA ASN A 329 2.13 6.67 5.54
C ASN A 329 2.72 7.44 6.73
N THR A 330 2.22 8.64 7.01
CA THR A 330 2.68 9.47 8.15
C THR A 330 2.37 8.80 9.49
N SER A 331 1.15 8.28 9.65
CA SER A 331 0.74 7.55 10.86
C SER A 331 1.50 6.23 11.01
N LEU A 332 1.72 5.51 9.92
CA LEU A 332 2.48 4.26 9.90
C LEU A 332 3.94 4.48 10.31
N ALA A 333 4.58 5.53 9.76
CA ALA A 333 5.92 5.95 10.19
C ALA A 333 5.93 6.26 11.69
N ALA A 334 4.98 7.06 12.18
CA ALA A 334 4.88 7.39 13.60
C ALA A 334 4.70 6.16 14.50
N ILE A 335 4.01 5.11 14.07
CA ILE A 335 3.83 3.87 14.84
C ILE A 335 5.14 3.07 14.87
N ILE A 336 5.74 2.84 13.71
CA ILE A 336 6.93 1.98 13.55
C ILE A 336 8.19 2.63 14.13
N ASP A 337 8.29 3.96 14.12
CA ASP A 337 9.40 4.72 14.71
C ASP A 337 9.59 4.43 16.22
N GLY A 338 8.57 3.92 16.91
CA GLY A 338 8.70 3.47 18.29
C GLY A 338 9.76 2.37 18.49
N VAL A 339 9.98 1.53 17.47
CA VAL A 339 10.92 0.41 17.50
C VAL A 339 12.38 0.83 17.28
N CYS A 340 12.59 2.06 16.79
CA CYS A 340 13.92 2.59 16.51
C CYS A 340 14.84 2.53 17.75
N ARG A 341 14.37 3.00 18.91
CA ARG A 341 15.18 3.02 20.14
C ARG A 341 15.61 1.62 20.61
N PRO A 342 14.70 0.64 20.81
CA PRO A 342 15.09 -0.70 21.26
C PRO A 342 15.93 -1.46 20.22
N PHE A 343 15.79 -1.18 18.93
CA PHE A 343 16.65 -1.71 17.88
C PHE A 343 18.07 -1.11 17.97
N ASN A 344 18.20 0.23 18.03
CA ASN A 344 19.49 0.92 18.06
C ASN A 344 20.36 0.46 19.23
N VAL A 345 19.78 0.33 20.43
CA VAL A 345 20.52 -0.14 21.62
C VAL A 345 21.12 -1.53 21.40
N ARG A 346 20.36 -2.46 20.80
CA ARG A 346 20.82 -3.82 20.52
C ARG A 346 21.85 -3.87 19.38
N MET A 347 21.66 -3.05 18.37
CA MET A 347 22.61 -2.90 17.27
C MET A 347 23.97 -2.39 17.80
N GLU A 348 23.96 -1.34 18.61
CA GLU A 348 25.18 -0.81 19.26
C GLU A 348 25.86 -1.85 20.14
N GLN A 349 25.10 -2.59 20.97
CA GLN A 349 25.64 -3.70 21.76
C GLN A 349 26.27 -4.79 20.90
N THR A 350 25.67 -5.10 19.75
CA THR A 350 26.19 -6.09 18.80
C THR A 350 27.50 -5.61 18.18
N LEU A 351 27.60 -4.33 17.81
CA LEU A 351 28.85 -3.76 17.30
C LEU A 351 29.96 -3.73 18.36
N LEU A 352 29.61 -3.46 19.62
CA LEU A 352 30.56 -3.45 20.75
C LEU A 352 31.03 -4.85 21.18
N SER A 353 30.39 -5.92 20.70
CA SER A 353 30.73 -7.30 21.07
C SER A 353 32.07 -7.82 20.51
N GLY A 354 32.77 -7.02 19.69
CA GLY A 354 34.06 -7.40 19.11
C GLY A 354 33.93 -8.35 17.93
N LEU A 355 33.09 -7.99 16.96
CA LEU A 355 32.88 -8.76 15.74
C LEU A 355 34.15 -8.84 14.87
N ASP A 356 34.35 -9.97 14.20
CA ASP A 356 35.40 -10.11 13.20
C ASP A 356 35.03 -9.38 11.88
N CYS A 357 36.01 -9.20 11.00
CA CYS A 357 35.85 -8.46 9.76
C CYS A 357 34.78 -9.06 8.83
N ILE A 358 34.70 -10.39 8.77
CA ILE A 358 33.75 -11.13 7.92
C ILE A 358 32.33 -10.92 8.43
N MET A 359 32.14 -11.04 9.74
CA MET A 359 30.86 -10.85 10.39
C MET A 359 30.35 -9.42 10.25
N MET A 360 31.25 -8.43 10.36
CA MET A 360 30.90 -7.02 10.09
C MET A 360 30.46 -6.80 8.64
N ASN A 361 31.10 -7.46 7.65
CA ASN A 361 30.68 -7.38 6.25
C ASN A 361 29.30 -8.01 6.04
N LYS A 362 29.02 -9.17 6.63
CA LYS A 362 27.67 -9.78 6.59
C LYS A 362 26.61 -8.85 7.16
N LEU A 363 26.92 -8.22 8.28
CA LEU A 363 26.02 -7.30 8.96
C LEU A 363 25.75 -6.06 8.11
N ASP A 364 26.79 -5.46 7.52
CA ASP A 364 26.66 -4.31 6.62
C ASP A 364 25.76 -4.64 5.41
N LEU A 365 26.03 -5.75 4.71
CA LEU A 365 25.23 -6.18 3.57
C LEU A 365 23.77 -6.47 3.93
N ARG A 366 23.52 -7.07 5.11
CA ARG A 366 22.16 -7.32 5.62
C ARG A 366 21.42 -6.02 5.88
N ILE A 367 22.05 -5.05 6.53
CA ILE A 367 21.43 -3.76 6.84
C ILE A 367 21.14 -3.00 5.55
N GLN A 368 22.08 -2.95 4.59
CA GLN A 368 21.88 -2.33 3.28
C GLN A 368 20.65 -2.91 2.57
N TYR A 369 20.51 -4.24 2.57
CA TYR A 369 19.34 -4.91 2.00
C TYR A 369 18.03 -4.46 2.67
N TYR A 370 17.95 -4.47 4.00
CA TYR A 370 16.73 -4.04 4.70
C TYR A 370 16.45 -2.53 4.61
N VAL A 371 17.49 -1.69 4.52
CA VAL A 371 17.33 -0.25 4.22
C VAL A 371 16.62 -0.09 2.89
N SER A 372 17.05 -0.82 1.85
CA SER A 372 16.39 -0.75 0.53
C SER A 372 14.93 -1.25 0.56
N LEU A 373 14.65 -2.33 1.29
CA LEU A 373 13.29 -2.84 1.45
C LEU A 373 12.37 -1.87 2.21
N ILE A 374 12.85 -1.32 3.32
CA ILE A 374 12.05 -0.40 4.15
C ILE A 374 11.83 0.92 3.43
N GLU A 375 12.78 1.37 2.60
CA GLU A 375 12.62 2.56 1.77
C GLU A 375 11.46 2.44 0.77
N GLU A 376 11.23 1.25 0.19
CA GLU A 376 10.10 1.01 -0.71
C GLU A 376 8.74 1.06 0.00
N VAL A 377 8.69 0.68 1.28
CA VAL A 377 7.43 0.55 2.03
C VAL A 377 7.10 1.80 2.86
N LEU A 378 8.12 2.44 3.46
CA LEU A 378 8.01 3.53 4.44
C LEU A 378 9.03 4.65 4.14
N PRO A 379 8.86 5.37 3.02
CA PRO A 379 9.74 6.50 2.70
C PRO A 379 9.58 7.63 3.73
N GLY A 380 10.69 8.15 4.24
CA GLY A 380 10.72 9.31 5.14
C GLY A 380 10.40 9.03 6.62
N SER A 381 10.42 7.76 7.05
CA SER A 381 10.33 7.42 8.48
C SER A 381 11.63 7.74 9.23
N GLN A 382 11.55 8.09 10.52
CA GLN A 382 12.74 8.30 11.34
C GLN A 382 13.53 6.99 11.51
N LEU A 383 12.83 5.85 11.56
CA LEU A 383 13.46 4.54 11.51
C LEU A 383 14.38 4.41 10.29
N LEU A 384 13.93 4.76 9.08
CA LEU A 384 14.75 4.67 7.88
C LEU A 384 16.01 5.55 7.96
N GLU A 385 15.87 6.78 8.48
CA GLU A 385 17.01 7.68 8.70
C GLU A 385 18.01 7.06 9.68
N THR A 386 17.54 6.54 10.82
CA THR A 386 18.42 5.87 11.79
C THR A 386 19.07 4.60 11.25
N LEU A 387 18.36 3.82 10.42
CA LEU A 387 18.93 2.63 9.77
C LEU A 387 20.01 3.02 8.75
N ARG A 388 19.83 4.11 8.01
CA ARG A 388 20.87 4.65 7.11
C ARG A 388 22.10 5.11 7.89
N GLU A 389 21.91 5.84 8.98
CA GLU A 389 23.00 6.25 9.86
C GLU A 389 23.76 5.04 10.42
N LEU A 390 23.04 4.05 10.94
CA LEU A 390 23.64 2.81 11.43
C LEU A 390 24.33 2.01 10.34
N CYS A 391 23.78 1.98 9.12
CA CYS A 391 24.41 1.37 7.97
C CYS A 391 25.74 2.05 7.66
N THR A 392 25.78 3.39 7.61
CA THR A 392 27.01 4.14 7.37
C THR A 392 28.04 3.92 8.47
N LEU A 393 27.62 3.86 9.73
CA LEU A 393 28.48 3.57 10.86
C LEU A 393 29.06 2.15 10.78
N CYS A 394 28.22 1.16 10.49
CA CYS A 394 28.63 -0.24 10.33
C CYS A 394 29.63 -0.38 9.18
N HIS A 395 29.33 0.22 8.03
CA HIS A 395 30.22 0.23 6.87
C HIS A 395 31.58 0.88 7.17
N GLN A 396 31.59 2.07 7.79
CA GLN A 396 32.84 2.75 8.15
C GLN A 396 33.65 1.97 9.19
N THR A 397 32.99 1.38 10.18
CA THR A 397 33.64 0.55 11.20
C THR A 397 34.27 -0.68 10.58
N PHE A 398 33.55 -1.36 9.69
CA PHE A 398 34.05 -2.48 8.89
C PHE A 398 35.30 -2.09 8.08
N LEU A 399 35.24 -1.01 7.29
CA LEU A 399 36.36 -0.57 6.47
C LEU A 399 37.59 -0.22 7.32
N ASN A 400 37.40 0.42 8.47
CA ASN A 400 38.48 0.74 9.39
C ASN A 400 39.07 -0.52 10.03
N HIS A 401 38.24 -1.48 10.41
CA HIS A 401 38.67 -2.76 10.95
C HIS A 401 39.47 -3.56 9.92
N LEU A 402 39.01 -3.63 8.66
CA LEU A 402 39.74 -4.26 7.57
C LEU A 402 41.10 -3.59 7.33
N LYS A 403 41.14 -2.25 7.30
CA LYS A 403 42.41 -1.49 7.18
C LYS A 403 43.36 -1.80 8.32
N ALA A 404 42.86 -1.85 9.56
CA ALA A 404 43.68 -2.15 10.74
C ALA A 404 44.19 -3.59 10.72
N GLN A 405 43.38 -4.57 10.33
CA GLN A 405 43.78 -5.97 10.19
C GLN A 405 44.86 -6.12 9.12
N VAL A 406 44.65 -5.54 7.93
CA VAL A 406 45.62 -5.54 6.83
C VAL A 406 46.92 -4.85 7.25
N ALA A 407 46.85 -3.68 7.88
CA ALA A 407 48.03 -2.97 8.37
C ALA A 407 48.78 -3.76 9.46
N GLY A 408 48.06 -4.42 10.38
CA GLY A 408 48.63 -5.25 11.43
C GLY A 408 49.43 -6.43 10.86
N GLU A 409 48.88 -7.15 9.89
CA GLU A 409 49.57 -8.27 9.23
C GLU A 409 50.73 -7.82 8.32
N ILE A 410 50.68 -6.60 7.79
CA ILE A 410 51.71 -6.01 6.91
C ILE A 410 52.90 -5.39 7.71
N CYS A 411 52.67 -4.93 8.94
CA CYS A 411 53.64 -4.14 9.72
C CYS A 411 54.85 -4.93 10.27
N GLU A 412 54.79 -6.26 10.34
CA GLU A 412 55.97 -7.04 10.74
C GLU A 412 56.99 -7.11 9.60
N TYR A 413 58.03 -6.27 9.67
CA TYR A 413 59.20 -6.44 8.81
C TYR A 413 59.89 -7.76 9.18
N ARG A 414 59.74 -8.77 8.32
CA ARG A 414 60.55 -9.99 8.34
C ARG A 414 61.31 -10.09 7.02
N PRO A 415 62.67 -10.07 7.05
CA PRO A 415 63.43 -10.29 5.82
C PRO A 415 63.07 -11.67 5.24
N PRO A 416 62.93 -11.80 3.91
CA PRO A 416 62.63 -13.09 3.30
C PRO A 416 63.73 -14.09 3.61
N GLY A 417 63.36 -15.37 3.74
CA GLY A 417 64.32 -16.45 3.89
C GLY A 417 65.22 -16.59 2.65
N PRO A 418 66.26 -17.44 2.71
CA PRO A 418 67.18 -17.66 1.59
C PRO A 418 66.46 -18.18 0.32
N ASP A 419 65.28 -18.79 0.48
CA ASP A 419 64.46 -19.32 -0.60
C ASP A 419 63.59 -18.25 -1.30
N LEU A 420 63.62 -16.99 -0.84
CA LEU A 420 62.85 -15.86 -1.39
C LEU A 420 61.35 -16.18 -1.56
N THR A 421 60.81 -16.97 -0.63
CA THR A 421 59.41 -17.38 -0.59
C THR A 421 58.48 -16.22 -0.23
N PRO A 422 57.27 -16.18 -0.81
CA PRO A 422 56.25 -15.24 -0.36
C PRO A 422 55.98 -15.37 1.15
N PRO A 423 55.85 -14.25 1.88
CA PRO A 423 55.46 -14.27 3.28
C PRO A 423 54.08 -14.91 3.50
N MET A 424 53.90 -15.62 4.61
CA MET A 424 52.59 -16.21 4.99
C MET A 424 51.48 -15.16 5.15
N CYS A 425 51.83 -13.91 5.44
CA CYS A 425 50.87 -12.80 5.52
C CYS A 425 50.13 -12.57 4.19
N ILE A 426 50.76 -12.85 3.04
CA ILE A 426 50.08 -12.76 1.74
C ILE A 426 48.95 -13.80 1.68
N SER A 427 49.23 -15.05 2.06
CA SER A 427 48.20 -16.10 2.05
C SER A 427 47.08 -15.89 3.06
N SER A 428 47.37 -15.38 4.26
CA SER A 428 46.33 -15.09 5.27
C SER A 428 45.42 -13.94 4.83
N ILE A 429 45.99 -12.83 4.37
CA ILE A 429 45.24 -11.68 3.88
C ILE A 429 44.38 -12.06 2.67
N LEU A 430 44.94 -12.83 1.71
CA LEU A 430 44.18 -13.30 0.55
C LEU A 430 43.05 -14.26 0.96
N SER A 431 43.24 -15.10 1.97
CA SER A 431 42.17 -15.96 2.51
C SER A 431 41.03 -15.14 3.13
N VAL A 432 41.34 -14.05 3.85
CA VAL A 432 40.31 -13.15 4.40
C VAL A 432 39.58 -12.44 3.27
N LEU A 433 40.31 -11.91 2.29
CA LEU A 433 39.72 -11.28 1.11
C LEU A 433 38.83 -12.26 0.34
N GLN A 434 39.23 -13.53 0.20
CA GLN A 434 38.44 -14.57 -0.46
C GLN A 434 37.06 -14.73 0.20
N GLN A 435 37.03 -14.82 1.54
CA GLN A 435 35.80 -14.99 2.31
C GLN A 435 34.89 -13.75 2.18
N LEU A 436 35.46 -12.54 2.23
CA LEU A 436 34.72 -11.29 2.03
C LEU A 436 34.14 -11.16 0.62
N LEU A 437 34.90 -11.57 -0.41
CA LEU A 437 34.44 -11.55 -1.80
C LEU A 437 33.34 -12.59 -2.07
N GLU A 438 33.39 -13.74 -1.40
CA GLU A 438 32.37 -14.77 -1.54
C GLU A 438 30.99 -14.31 -1.09
N GLU A 439 30.94 -13.49 -0.04
CA GLU A 439 29.69 -12.92 0.51
C GLU A 439 29.20 -11.71 -0.29
N SER A 440 30.11 -11.05 -1.02
CA SER A 440 29.86 -9.79 -1.73
C SER A 440 29.58 -9.95 -3.23
N LYS A 441 29.30 -11.19 -3.70
CA LYS A 441 29.12 -11.53 -5.14
C LYS A 441 28.10 -10.65 -5.88
N ASN A 442 27.15 -10.06 -5.16
CA ASN A 442 26.05 -9.27 -5.74
C ASN A 442 26.42 -7.79 -6.00
N SER A 443 27.53 -7.28 -5.45
CA SER A 443 27.93 -5.87 -5.59
C SER A 443 29.33 -5.74 -6.17
N ALA A 444 29.41 -5.45 -7.48
CA ALA A 444 30.67 -5.27 -8.20
C ALA A 444 31.53 -4.12 -7.63
N ASP A 445 30.88 -3.02 -7.24
CA ASP A 445 31.56 -1.84 -6.70
C ASP A 445 32.13 -2.09 -5.30
N HIS A 446 31.40 -2.85 -4.46
CA HIS A 446 31.89 -3.26 -3.15
C HIS A 446 33.09 -4.19 -3.29
N MET A 447 33.01 -5.19 -4.18
CA MET A 447 34.14 -6.07 -4.49
C MET A 447 35.37 -5.28 -4.94
N GLN A 448 35.20 -4.29 -5.83
CA GLN A 448 36.31 -3.46 -6.30
C GLN A 448 36.95 -2.65 -5.16
N THR A 449 36.14 -2.08 -4.28
CA THR A 449 36.59 -1.33 -3.11
C THR A 449 37.42 -2.21 -2.17
N LEU A 450 36.90 -3.41 -1.83
CA LEU A 450 37.59 -4.39 -0.98
C LEU A 450 38.94 -4.79 -1.58
N MET A 451 38.96 -5.09 -2.88
CA MET A 451 40.18 -5.46 -3.59
C MET A 451 41.23 -4.32 -3.57
N GLN A 452 40.83 -3.08 -3.84
CA GLN A 452 41.74 -1.94 -3.78
C GLN A 452 42.28 -1.71 -2.37
N MET A 453 41.43 -1.84 -1.36
CA MET A 453 41.82 -1.64 0.04
C MET A 453 42.80 -2.68 0.57
N VAL A 454 42.75 -3.91 0.07
CA VAL A 454 43.62 -5.01 0.51
C VAL A 454 44.88 -5.14 -0.36
N ILE A 455 44.73 -5.12 -1.68
CA ILE A 455 45.85 -5.42 -2.61
C ILE A 455 46.84 -4.25 -2.70
N THR A 456 46.36 -3.01 -2.71
CA THR A 456 47.23 -1.83 -2.83
C THR A 456 48.25 -1.72 -1.70
N PRO A 457 47.87 -1.78 -0.41
CA PRO A 457 48.85 -1.74 0.68
C PRO A 457 49.77 -2.97 0.68
N LEU A 458 49.25 -4.14 0.31
CA LEU A 458 50.05 -5.37 0.21
C LEU A 458 51.16 -5.25 -0.83
N VAL A 459 50.82 -4.81 -2.05
CA VAL A 459 51.79 -4.58 -3.14
C VAL A 459 52.78 -3.48 -2.78
N THR A 460 52.33 -2.42 -2.10
CA THR A 460 53.21 -1.34 -1.63
C THR A 460 54.24 -1.88 -0.62
N GLN A 461 53.81 -2.72 0.32
CA GLN A 461 54.74 -3.31 1.27
C GLN A 461 55.70 -4.32 0.63
N ILE A 462 55.21 -5.16 -0.27
CA ILE A 462 56.05 -6.09 -1.04
C ILE A 462 57.17 -5.32 -1.74
N ASN A 463 56.85 -4.19 -2.39
CA ASN A 463 57.84 -3.32 -3.02
C ASN A 463 58.80 -2.68 -2.00
N ASN A 464 58.33 -2.25 -0.83
CA ASN A 464 59.19 -1.69 0.23
C ASN A 464 60.19 -2.71 0.77
N VAL A 465 59.79 -3.97 0.92
CA VAL A 465 60.68 -5.06 1.34
C VAL A 465 61.66 -5.39 0.21
N ALA A 466 61.18 -5.48 -1.03
CA ALA A 466 62.00 -5.80 -2.19
C ALA A 466 63.10 -4.77 -2.44
N ASN A 467 62.81 -3.47 -2.29
CA ASN A 467 63.78 -2.38 -2.47
C ASN A 467 64.96 -2.41 -1.49
N ARG A 468 64.89 -3.23 -0.42
CA ARG A 468 65.98 -3.42 0.54
C ARG A 468 66.86 -4.64 0.23
N LEU A 469 66.49 -5.44 -0.76
CA LEU A 469 67.23 -6.62 -1.21
C LEU A 469 68.23 -6.25 -2.31
N GLY A 470 69.21 -7.12 -2.57
CA GLY A 470 70.09 -6.99 -3.74
C GLY A 470 69.30 -7.17 -5.04
N SER A 471 69.78 -6.61 -6.14
CA SER A 471 69.11 -6.61 -7.45
C SER A 471 68.51 -7.96 -7.90
N PRO A 472 69.25 -9.10 -7.85
CA PRO A 472 68.70 -10.39 -8.27
C PRO A 472 67.72 -10.98 -7.25
N ASP A 473 67.95 -10.77 -5.96
CA ASP A 473 67.06 -11.24 -4.88
C ASP A 473 65.73 -10.46 -4.90
N MET A 474 65.80 -9.15 -5.17
CA MET A 474 64.66 -8.25 -5.35
C MET A 474 63.76 -8.74 -6.48
N GLY A 475 64.32 -9.02 -7.66
CA GLY A 475 63.55 -9.46 -8.82
C GLY A 475 62.83 -10.79 -8.56
N VAL A 476 63.51 -11.77 -7.98
CA VAL A 476 62.93 -13.09 -7.69
C VAL A 476 61.85 -13.00 -6.61
N TYR A 477 62.09 -12.23 -5.55
CA TYR A 477 61.11 -12.01 -4.48
C TYR A 477 59.84 -11.32 -5.01
N LEU A 478 59.97 -10.28 -5.84
CA LEU A 478 58.83 -9.61 -6.47
C LEU A 478 58.05 -10.55 -7.38
N CYS A 479 58.72 -11.31 -8.25
CA CYS A 479 58.05 -12.28 -9.11
C CYS A 479 57.24 -13.31 -8.30
N ASN A 480 57.82 -13.85 -7.23
CA ASN A 480 57.15 -14.83 -6.39
C ASN A 480 55.91 -14.25 -5.67
N CYS A 481 56.05 -13.08 -5.03
CA CYS A 481 54.97 -12.46 -4.27
C CYS A 481 53.85 -11.92 -5.17
N LEU A 482 54.20 -11.23 -6.26
CA LEU A 482 53.22 -10.66 -7.18
C LEU A 482 52.49 -11.76 -7.95
N ASN A 483 53.16 -12.87 -8.32
CA ASN A 483 52.50 -13.97 -9.00
C ASN A 483 51.46 -14.66 -8.11
N GLN A 484 51.73 -14.83 -6.81
CA GLN A 484 50.76 -15.39 -5.87
C GLN A 484 49.47 -14.55 -5.82
N ILE A 485 49.61 -13.22 -5.76
CA ILE A 485 48.46 -12.30 -5.81
C ILE A 485 47.79 -12.39 -7.18
N ASN A 486 48.56 -12.45 -8.27
CA ASN A 486 48.03 -12.46 -9.64
C ASN A 486 47.16 -13.71 -9.91
N VAL A 487 47.62 -14.89 -9.48
CA VAL A 487 46.87 -16.16 -9.57
C VAL A 487 45.57 -16.11 -8.78
N PHE A 488 45.56 -15.46 -7.61
CA PHE A 488 44.33 -15.24 -6.85
C PHE A 488 43.35 -14.35 -7.64
N LEU A 489 43.85 -13.28 -8.27
CA LEU A 489 43.01 -12.34 -9.01
C LEU A 489 42.41 -12.91 -10.31
N GLU A 490 43.06 -13.92 -10.91
CA GLU A 490 42.53 -14.62 -12.10
C GLU A 490 41.17 -15.28 -11.84
N GLN A 491 40.87 -15.61 -10.58
CA GLN A 491 39.61 -16.24 -10.18
C GLN A 491 38.42 -15.25 -10.21
N TYR A 492 38.68 -13.95 -10.32
CA TYR A 492 37.66 -12.90 -10.21
C TYR A 492 37.64 -12.00 -11.45
N PRO A 493 36.54 -11.96 -12.24
CA PRO A 493 36.50 -11.25 -13.52
C PRO A 493 36.62 -9.72 -13.39
N HIS A 494 36.26 -9.17 -12.23
CA HIS A 494 36.29 -7.73 -11.96
C HIS A 494 37.70 -7.18 -11.64
N THR A 495 38.75 -8.02 -11.65
CA THR A 495 40.12 -7.63 -11.31
C THR A 495 40.95 -7.12 -12.49
N GLY A 496 40.39 -7.07 -13.70
CA GLY A 496 41.16 -6.95 -14.94
C GLY A 496 42.17 -5.79 -14.99
N ILE A 497 41.91 -4.65 -14.34
CA ILE A 497 42.84 -3.52 -14.27
C ILE A 497 44.04 -3.83 -13.36
N ILE A 498 43.77 -4.26 -12.12
CA ILE A 498 44.80 -4.58 -11.12
C ILE A 498 45.62 -5.79 -11.59
N HIS A 499 44.95 -6.82 -12.10
CA HIS A 499 45.58 -8.01 -12.66
C HIS A 499 46.55 -7.65 -13.81
N LYS A 500 46.11 -6.81 -14.77
CA LYS A 500 47.00 -6.35 -15.86
C LYS A 500 48.19 -5.54 -15.35
N ALA A 501 47.99 -4.67 -14.36
CA ALA A 501 49.06 -3.88 -13.77
C ALA A 501 50.11 -4.76 -13.08
N LEU A 502 49.68 -5.75 -12.28
CA LEU A 502 50.59 -6.68 -11.61
C LEU A 502 51.32 -7.59 -12.60
N LYS A 503 50.61 -8.10 -13.61
CA LYS A 503 51.22 -8.88 -14.69
C LYS A 503 52.30 -8.10 -15.44
N GLY A 504 52.04 -6.83 -15.77
CA GLY A 504 53.05 -5.95 -16.39
C GLY A 504 54.27 -5.70 -15.49
N GLN A 505 54.08 -5.62 -14.16
CA GLN A 505 55.20 -5.55 -13.21
C GLN A 505 56.03 -6.85 -13.20
N ILE A 506 55.38 -8.02 -13.21
CA ILE A 506 56.05 -9.32 -13.27
C ILE A 506 56.86 -9.46 -14.57
N GLU A 507 56.29 -9.08 -15.72
CA GLU A 507 56.99 -9.11 -17.01
C GLU A 507 58.22 -8.21 -17.01
N THR A 508 58.10 -6.98 -16.49
CA THR A 508 59.22 -6.04 -16.36
C THR A 508 60.35 -6.58 -15.48
N GLN A 509 60.02 -7.21 -14.35
CA GLN A 509 61.04 -7.80 -13.47
C GLN A 509 61.67 -9.06 -14.08
N THR A 510 60.89 -9.84 -14.83
CA THR A 510 61.39 -11.00 -15.58
C THR A 510 62.42 -10.58 -16.63
N ASP A 511 62.15 -9.49 -17.35
CA ASP A 511 63.08 -8.93 -18.33
C ASP A 511 64.36 -8.41 -17.67
N ARG A 512 64.26 -7.73 -16.51
CA ARG A 512 65.44 -7.28 -15.74
C ARG A 512 66.30 -8.46 -15.27
N LEU A 513 65.69 -9.48 -14.66
CA LEU A 513 66.39 -10.69 -14.24
C LEU A 513 67.09 -11.38 -15.42
N SER A 514 66.48 -11.40 -16.60
CA SER A 514 67.10 -11.98 -17.80
C SER A 514 68.33 -11.17 -18.27
N SER A 515 68.31 -9.85 -18.13
CA SER A 515 69.43 -8.96 -18.45
C SER A 515 70.58 -9.10 -17.44
N GLU A 516 70.26 -9.19 -16.14
CA GLU A 516 71.23 -9.47 -15.09
C GLU A 516 71.88 -10.84 -15.25
N GLN A 517 71.08 -11.85 -15.61
CA GLN A 517 71.58 -13.19 -15.94
C GLN A 517 72.54 -13.18 -17.12
N SER A 518 72.18 -12.46 -18.17
CA SER A 518 73.06 -12.29 -19.33
C SER A 518 74.38 -11.61 -18.94
N SER A 519 74.31 -10.55 -18.12
CA SER A 519 75.49 -9.80 -17.66
C SER A 519 76.39 -10.62 -16.76
N TRP A 520 75.81 -11.38 -15.82
CA TRP A 520 76.55 -12.26 -14.93
C TRP A 520 77.22 -13.41 -15.68
N LEU A 521 76.55 -13.98 -16.70
CA LEU A 521 77.16 -14.99 -17.57
C LEU A 521 78.33 -14.43 -18.39
N VAL A 522 78.19 -13.22 -18.95
CA VAL A 522 79.27 -12.53 -19.66
C VAL A 522 80.47 -12.28 -18.73
N ALA A 523 80.21 -11.90 -17.47
CA ALA A 523 81.25 -11.72 -16.46
C ALA A 523 81.93 -13.04 -16.06
N GLN A 524 81.16 -14.10 -15.80
CA GLN A 524 81.65 -15.42 -15.38
C GLN A 524 82.50 -16.10 -16.47
N LEU A 525 82.13 -15.89 -17.73
CA LEU A 525 82.88 -16.33 -18.90
C LEU A 525 84.05 -15.41 -19.27
N GLY A 526 84.15 -14.20 -18.71
CA GLY A 526 85.20 -13.24 -19.06
C GLY A 526 85.09 -12.68 -20.48
N VAL A 527 83.93 -12.82 -21.13
CA VAL A 527 83.72 -12.45 -22.55
C VAL A 527 83.81 -10.94 -22.74
N GLY A 528 83.45 -10.15 -21.72
CA GLY A 528 83.51 -8.69 -21.80
C GLY A 528 84.92 -8.17 -22.12
N HIS A 529 85.94 -8.67 -21.40
CA HIS A 529 87.33 -8.32 -21.63
C HIS A 529 87.84 -8.79 -23.01
N ILE A 530 87.41 -9.99 -23.42
CA ILE A 530 87.76 -10.56 -24.71
C ILE A 530 87.15 -9.73 -25.86
N TYR A 531 85.89 -9.29 -25.71
CA TYR A 531 85.18 -8.49 -26.70
C TYR A 531 85.77 -7.07 -26.83
N THR A 532 86.12 -6.40 -25.72
CA THR A 532 86.76 -5.08 -25.77
C THR A 532 88.11 -5.12 -26.47
N ILE A 533 88.93 -6.13 -26.16
CA ILE A 533 90.23 -6.33 -26.78
C ILE A 533 90.08 -6.57 -28.30
N LEU A 534 89.11 -7.38 -28.72
CA LEU A 534 88.86 -7.65 -30.14
C LEU A 534 88.24 -6.47 -30.91
N HIS A 535 87.62 -5.52 -30.21
CA HIS A 535 86.98 -4.37 -30.85
C HIS A 535 87.95 -3.19 -31.02
N GLU A 536 88.93 -3.05 -30.13
CA GLU A 536 90.10 -2.22 -30.33
C GLU A 536 90.97 -2.86 -31.43
N LYS A 537 91.32 -2.12 -32.49
CA LYS A 537 92.11 -2.68 -33.60
C LYS A 537 93.52 -3.01 -33.10
N ILE A 538 93.77 -4.28 -32.83
CA ILE A 538 95.09 -4.76 -32.42
C ILE A 538 95.96 -4.96 -33.68
N GLU A 539 97.12 -4.29 -33.73
CA GLU A 539 98.13 -4.46 -34.79
C GLU A 539 99.15 -5.58 -34.46
N ASP A 540 99.27 -5.96 -33.18
CA ASP A 540 100.15 -7.01 -32.68
C ASP A 540 99.51 -8.43 -32.65
N PRO A 541 100.29 -9.52 -32.72
CA PRO A 541 99.76 -10.88 -32.62
C PRO A 541 99.07 -11.12 -31.27
N LEU A 542 97.82 -11.58 -31.28
CA LEU A 542 96.98 -11.76 -30.07
C LEU A 542 97.60 -12.56 -28.92
N SER A 543 98.64 -13.37 -29.17
CA SER A 543 99.38 -14.09 -28.14
C SER A 543 100.16 -13.18 -27.17
N THR A 544 100.46 -11.94 -27.53
CA THR A 544 101.19 -10.97 -26.67
C THR A 544 100.27 -10.08 -25.85
N VAL A 545 98.95 -10.15 -26.06
CA VAL A 545 97.97 -9.37 -25.32
C VAL A 545 97.57 -10.13 -24.03
N PRO A 546 97.70 -9.52 -22.84
CA PRO A 546 97.31 -10.17 -21.59
C PRO A 546 95.82 -10.54 -21.62
N GLY A 547 95.51 -11.82 -21.34
CA GLY A 547 94.14 -12.36 -21.39
C GLY A 547 93.76 -13.08 -22.70
N MET A 548 94.60 -13.02 -23.73
CA MET A 548 94.44 -13.72 -25.03
C MET A 548 95.51 -14.80 -25.27
N ASP A 549 96.28 -15.14 -24.25
CA ASP A 549 97.24 -16.22 -24.27
C ASP A 549 96.53 -17.60 -24.41
N PRO A 550 97.22 -18.62 -24.94
CA PRO A 550 96.62 -19.94 -25.19
C PRO A 550 96.09 -20.63 -23.92
N VAL A 551 96.58 -20.26 -22.72
CA VAL A 551 96.09 -20.82 -21.45
C VAL A 551 94.75 -20.17 -21.07
N SER A 552 94.65 -18.84 -21.17
CA SER A 552 93.40 -18.10 -20.95
C SER A 552 92.29 -18.52 -21.91
N LEU A 553 92.61 -18.73 -23.20
CA LEU A 553 91.65 -19.25 -24.18
C LEU A 553 91.22 -20.69 -23.88
N LYS A 554 92.13 -21.54 -23.40
CA LYS A 554 91.78 -22.90 -22.97
C LYS A 554 90.86 -22.91 -21.74
N ILE A 555 91.09 -22.00 -20.79
CA ILE A 555 90.20 -21.81 -19.62
C ILE A 555 88.82 -21.32 -20.08
N PHE A 556 88.75 -20.38 -21.02
CA PHE A 556 87.50 -19.91 -21.61
C PHE A 556 86.74 -21.04 -22.31
N VAL A 557 87.39 -21.83 -23.16
CA VAL A 557 86.77 -22.97 -23.86
C VAL A 557 86.29 -24.04 -22.87
N ASN A 558 87.06 -24.33 -21.82
CA ASN A 558 86.64 -25.28 -20.78
C ASN A 558 85.41 -24.78 -20.00
N LYS A 559 85.35 -23.48 -19.67
CA LYS A 559 84.17 -22.86 -19.03
C LYS A 559 82.95 -22.86 -19.96
N LEU A 560 83.17 -22.68 -21.26
CA LEU A 560 82.11 -22.75 -22.27
C LEU A 560 81.61 -24.19 -22.46
N ASP A 561 82.51 -25.19 -22.48
CA ASP A 561 82.13 -26.60 -22.54
C ASP A 561 81.40 -27.05 -21.27
N SER A 562 81.79 -26.56 -20.08
CA SER A 562 81.04 -26.84 -18.84
C SER A 562 79.64 -26.22 -18.84
N LEU A 563 79.49 -25.05 -19.45
CA LEU A 563 78.19 -24.40 -19.67
C LEU A 563 77.27 -25.21 -20.60
N ILE A 564 77.83 -25.76 -21.68
CA ILE A 564 77.08 -26.57 -22.65
C ILE A 564 76.62 -27.89 -22.03
N VAL A 565 77.44 -28.49 -21.15
CA VAL A 565 77.13 -29.76 -20.49
C VAL A 565 76.18 -29.57 -19.30
N ASN A 566 76.38 -28.53 -18.48
CA ASN A 566 75.56 -28.23 -17.30
C ASN A 566 75.13 -26.75 -17.26
N PRO A 567 74.07 -26.36 -17.98
CA PRO A 567 73.63 -24.97 -18.05
C PRO A 567 73.25 -24.41 -16.66
N ASP A 568 72.65 -25.23 -15.80
CA ASP A 568 72.20 -24.83 -14.45
C ASP A 568 73.35 -24.46 -13.50
N SER A 569 74.57 -24.94 -13.75
CA SER A 569 75.76 -24.67 -12.90
C SER A 569 76.30 -23.24 -13.01
N VAL A 570 75.86 -22.52 -14.04
CA VAL A 570 76.29 -21.16 -14.37
C VAL A 570 75.05 -20.28 -14.62
N LEU A 571 73.92 -20.58 -13.95
CA LEU A 571 72.77 -19.66 -13.82
C LEU A 571 72.84 -18.98 -12.45
N LEU A 572 72.29 -17.76 -12.35
CA LEU A 572 72.27 -17.07 -11.06
C LEU A 572 71.55 -18.01 -10.07
N PRO A 573 72.18 -18.34 -8.93
CA PRO A 573 71.57 -19.24 -7.93
C PRO A 573 70.14 -18.81 -7.56
N GLN A 574 69.90 -17.50 -7.53
CA GLN A 574 68.60 -16.88 -7.26
C GLN A 574 67.48 -17.30 -8.22
N ILE A 575 67.79 -17.57 -9.50
CA ILE A 575 66.79 -17.96 -10.52
C ILE A 575 66.20 -19.34 -10.23
N MET A 576 66.90 -20.17 -9.45
CA MET A 576 66.37 -21.46 -9.01
C MET A 576 65.20 -21.31 -8.03
N ASN A 577 65.15 -20.18 -7.32
CA ASN A 577 64.16 -19.86 -6.28
C ASN A 577 62.86 -19.24 -6.83
N ILE A 578 62.71 -19.12 -8.16
CA ILE A 578 61.43 -18.74 -8.79
C ILE A 578 60.47 -19.93 -8.73
N PHE A 579 59.29 -19.73 -8.11
CA PHE A 579 58.27 -20.77 -7.95
C PHE A 579 57.46 -21.01 -9.23
N ASP A 580 57.12 -19.95 -9.95
CA ASP A 580 56.24 -20.07 -11.12
C ASP A 580 56.97 -20.68 -12.31
N VAL A 581 56.38 -21.74 -12.89
CA VAL A 581 57.00 -22.51 -13.97
C VAL A 581 57.08 -21.70 -15.26
N GLU A 582 56.09 -20.86 -15.56
CA GLU A 582 56.09 -20.08 -16.81
C GLU A 582 57.04 -18.88 -16.70
N VAL A 583 57.07 -18.16 -15.57
CA VAL A 583 58.06 -17.11 -15.30
C VAL A 583 59.47 -17.70 -15.31
N LYS A 584 59.71 -18.83 -14.63
CA LYS A 584 61.01 -19.53 -14.65
C LYS A 584 61.40 -19.95 -16.06
N LYS A 585 60.46 -20.44 -16.86
CA LYS A 585 60.68 -20.78 -18.26
C LYS A 585 60.91 -19.55 -19.13
N GLN A 586 60.28 -18.42 -18.85
CA GLN A 586 60.47 -17.16 -19.57
C GLN A 586 61.85 -16.57 -19.28
N THR A 587 62.28 -16.49 -18.02
CA THR A 587 63.65 -16.09 -17.65
C THR A 587 64.68 -17.04 -18.29
N ARG A 588 64.41 -18.36 -18.29
CA ARG A 588 65.26 -19.37 -18.95
C ARG A 588 65.22 -19.35 -20.49
N LYS A 589 64.13 -18.91 -21.11
CA LYS A 589 64.03 -18.74 -22.58
C LYS A 589 64.83 -17.51 -23.00
N THR A 590 64.74 -16.42 -22.25
CA THR A 590 65.52 -15.20 -22.48
C THR A 590 67.02 -15.40 -22.17
N PHE A 591 67.38 -16.40 -21.35
CA PHE A 591 68.74 -16.92 -21.20
C PHE A 591 69.35 -17.44 -22.51
N ILE A 592 68.53 -18.02 -23.42
CA ILE A 592 68.94 -18.39 -24.79
C ILE A 592 68.61 -17.24 -25.75
N GLY A 593 68.79 -16.00 -25.29
CA GLY A 593 68.59 -14.83 -26.11
C GLY A 593 69.68 -14.69 -27.18
N PRO A 594 69.34 -14.26 -28.41
CA PRO A 594 70.29 -14.10 -29.50
C PRO A 594 71.43 -13.10 -29.22
N VAL A 595 71.39 -12.34 -28.13
CA VAL A 595 72.38 -11.27 -27.83
C VAL A 595 73.66 -11.82 -27.20
N ALA A 596 73.58 -12.61 -26.12
CA ALA A 596 74.75 -13.26 -25.53
C ALA A 596 75.37 -14.28 -26.50
N TYR A 597 74.51 -15.02 -27.22
CA TYR A 597 74.93 -15.98 -28.24
C TYR A 597 75.57 -15.31 -29.47
N ARG A 598 75.01 -14.21 -30.01
CA ARG A 598 75.68 -13.45 -31.10
C ARG A 598 76.99 -12.82 -30.65
N GLY A 599 77.07 -12.34 -29.41
CA GLY A 599 78.31 -11.79 -28.83
C GLY A 599 79.40 -12.87 -28.73
N LEU A 600 79.08 -14.00 -28.10
CA LEU A 600 79.94 -15.18 -28.03
C LEU A 600 80.35 -15.70 -29.41
N TRP A 601 79.41 -15.75 -30.35
CA TRP A 601 79.64 -16.21 -31.72
C TRP A 601 80.57 -15.28 -32.50
N ARG A 602 80.39 -13.96 -32.38
CA ARG A 602 81.31 -12.97 -32.99
C ARG A 602 82.70 -13.08 -32.40
N VAL A 603 82.82 -13.23 -31.09
CA VAL A 603 84.10 -13.42 -30.39
C VAL A 603 84.79 -14.70 -30.86
N LEU A 604 84.07 -15.82 -30.93
CA LEU A 604 84.61 -17.10 -31.43
C LEU A 604 85.05 -17.02 -32.91
N ILE A 605 84.29 -16.34 -33.77
CA ILE A 605 84.67 -16.12 -35.17
C ILE A 605 85.92 -15.24 -35.28
N SER A 606 85.98 -14.13 -34.54
CA SER A 606 87.15 -13.26 -34.54
C SER A 606 88.39 -13.99 -34.03
N ILE A 607 88.30 -14.73 -32.92
CA ILE A 607 89.41 -15.56 -32.44
C ILE A 607 89.83 -16.59 -33.49
N ALA A 608 88.87 -17.22 -34.19
CA ALA A 608 89.14 -18.17 -35.27
C ALA A 608 89.81 -17.53 -36.49
N SER A 609 89.54 -16.24 -36.80
CA SER A 609 90.19 -15.55 -37.92
C SER A 609 91.64 -15.18 -37.63
N TYR A 610 91.98 -14.94 -36.35
CA TYR A 610 93.33 -14.57 -35.95
C TYR A 610 94.21 -15.77 -35.54
N CYS A 611 93.61 -16.89 -35.12
CA CYS A 611 94.33 -18.12 -34.84
C CYS A 611 94.55 -18.95 -36.11
N THR A 612 95.79 -19.01 -36.61
CA THR A 612 96.21 -19.97 -37.66
C THR A 612 96.11 -21.43 -37.24
N ASN A 613 95.85 -21.70 -35.95
CA ASN A 613 95.80 -23.03 -35.39
C ASN A 613 94.36 -23.60 -35.37
N LYS A 614 94.01 -24.34 -36.43
CA LYS A 614 92.74 -25.10 -36.59
C LYS A 614 92.46 -26.16 -35.50
N LEU A 615 93.31 -26.28 -34.48
CA LEU A 615 93.28 -27.30 -33.43
C LEU A 615 92.58 -26.87 -32.13
N LEU A 616 92.35 -25.56 -31.91
CA LEU A 616 91.68 -25.07 -30.69
C LEU A 616 90.15 -25.11 -30.78
N LEU A 617 89.59 -24.90 -31.97
CA LEU A 617 88.17 -25.11 -32.26
C LEU A 617 87.99 -26.55 -32.75
N ASN A 618 87.88 -27.48 -31.79
CA ASN A 618 87.44 -28.83 -32.08
C ASN A 618 86.15 -28.75 -32.94
N LYS A 619 86.09 -29.55 -34.02
CA LYS A 619 84.98 -29.68 -35.00
C LYS A 619 83.59 -29.97 -34.40
N THR A 620 83.45 -29.95 -33.09
CA THR A 620 82.24 -30.21 -32.30
C THR A 620 81.42 -28.97 -32.01
N SER A 621 81.88 -27.76 -32.33
CA SER A 621 81.11 -26.53 -32.12
C SER A 621 79.84 -26.50 -32.98
N SER A 622 79.88 -26.83 -34.28
CA SER A 622 78.67 -26.82 -35.13
C SER A 622 77.56 -27.78 -34.70
N ASN A 623 77.90 -28.95 -34.12
CA ASN A 623 76.90 -29.92 -33.64
C ASN A 623 76.40 -29.62 -32.22
N LYS A 624 77.25 -29.06 -31.34
CA LYS A 624 76.84 -28.62 -29.99
C LYS A 624 75.94 -27.37 -30.02
N ILE A 625 76.05 -26.57 -31.08
CA ILE A 625 75.23 -25.37 -31.34
C ILE A 625 73.76 -25.72 -31.61
N LEU A 626 73.50 -26.82 -32.32
CA LEU A 626 72.14 -27.31 -32.59
C LEU A 626 71.41 -27.74 -31.30
N VAL A 627 72.14 -28.25 -30.32
CA VAL A 627 71.59 -28.69 -29.02
C VAL A 627 71.14 -27.49 -28.16
N LEU A 628 71.76 -26.31 -28.33
CA LEU A 628 71.42 -25.10 -27.58
C LEU A 628 70.35 -24.22 -28.23
N GLU A 629 70.04 -24.39 -29.52
CA GLU A 629 68.91 -23.73 -30.21
C GLU A 629 67.52 -24.29 -29.81
N GLY A 630 67.43 -25.19 -28.83
CA GLY A 630 66.18 -25.87 -28.48
C GLY A 630 65.69 -26.84 -29.56
N LYS A 631 66.53 -27.22 -30.53
CA LYS A 631 66.25 -28.34 -31.42
C LYS A 631 66.75 -29.62 -30.75
N GLN A 632 65.81 -30.43 -30.26
CA GLN A 632 66.12 -31.84 -29.99
C GLN A 632 66.73 -32.44 -31.25
N VAL A 633 67.96 -32.94 -31.14
CA VAL A 633 68.52 -33.88 -32.12
C VAL A 633 67.64 -35.12 -32.01
N CYS A 634 66.66 -35.23 -32.90
CA CYS A 634 65.91 -36.46 -33.10
C CYS A 634 66.92 -37.54 -33.51
N GLN A 635 67.28 -38.40 -32.57
CA GLN A 635 67.86 -39.69 -32.93
C GLN A 635 66.82 -40.42 -33.79
N ALA A 636 67.24 -40.80 -34.98
CA ALA A 636 66.42 -41.49 -35.95
C ALA A 636 65.82 -42.77 -35.33
N SER A 637 64.52 -42.73 -35.09
CA SER A 637 63.67 -43.91 -34.86
C SER A 637 62.32 -43.61 -35.48
N THR A 638 62.15 -44.11 -36.70
CA THR A 638 60.90 -44.41 -37.40
C THR A 638 59.59 -44.17 -36.63
N ARG A 639 58.82 -43.15 -37.04
CA ARG A 639 57.39 -43.23 -37.39
C ARG A 639 56.87 -41.92 -38.00
N GLN A 640 55.89 -42.09 -38.87
CA GLN A 640 55.30 -41.17 -39.86
C GLN A 640 54.45 -40.01 -39.28
N PRO A 641 53.93 -39.08 -40.11
CA PRO A 641 54.02 -37.63 -39.91
C PRO A 641 52.76 -36.97 -39.33
N GLN A 642 52.95 -35.83 -38.68
CA GLN A 642 51.96 -34.75 -38.65
C GLN A 642 52.64 -33.44 -39.06
N GLU A 643 51.95 -32.72 -39.93
CA GLU A 643 52.33 -31.55 -40.75
C GLU A 643 52.58 -30.25 -39.94
N PRO A 644 53.16 -29.18 -40.54
CA PRO A 644 54.40 -28.60 -40.01
C PRO A 644 54.30 -27.14 -39.52
N PHE A 645 55.16 -26.79 -38.55
CA PHE A 645 55.53 -25.42 -38.18
C PHE A 645 56.35 -24.74 -39.31
N PHE A 646 55.68 -24.31 -40.37
CA PHE A 646 56.23 -23.48 -41.44
C PHE A 646 55.90 -22.00 -41.21
N TYR A 647 56.48 -21.35 -40.18
CA TYR A 647 56.37 -19.88 -40.08
C TYR A 647 57.61 -19.14 -39.54
N GLN A 648 58.65 -19.83 -39.08
CA GLN A 648 59.84 -19.15 -38.53
C GLN A 648 61.06 -19.10 -39.45
N LYS A 649 61.00 -19.68 -40.65
CA LYS A 649 62.14 -19.68 -41.58
C LYS A 649 62.34 -18.33 -42.30
N ASN A 650 61.26 -17.59 -42.54
CA ASN A 650 61.31 -16.38 -43.40
C ASN A 650 61.73 -15.10 -42.67
N LEU A 651 61.36 -14.93 -41.39
CA LEU A 651 61.65 -13.70 -40.63
C LEU A 651 63.14 -13.50 -40.33
N PHE A 652 63.91 -14.58 -40.16
CA PHE A 652 65.35 -14.47 -39.87
C PHE A 652 66.17 -14.19 -41.13
N THR A 653 65.84 -14.81 -42.27
CA THR A 653 66.51 -14.54 -43.55
C THR A 653 66.20 -13.16 -44.13
N GLU A 654 65.00 -12.61 -43.91
CA GLU A 654 64.68 -11.23 -44.33
C GLU A 654 65.36 -10.20 -43.43
N SER A 655 65.42 -10.43 -42.12
CA SER A 655 66.08 -9.52 -41.18
C SER A 655 67.60 -9.45 -41.40
N VAL A 656 68.22 -10.58 -41.76
CA VAL A 656 69.66 -10.64 -42.08
C VAL A 656 69.96 -9.96 -43.44
N LYS A 657 69.12 -10.17 -44.47
CA LYS A 657 69.27 -9.47 -45.77
C LYS A 657 69.00 -7.96 -45.68
N ASN A 658 68.09 -7.52 -44.81
CA ASN A 658 67.80 -6.10 -44.61
C ASN A 658 68.90 -5.39 -43.82
N LEU A 659 69.60 -6.09 -42.90
CA LEU A 659 70.75 -5.55 -42.17
C LEU A 659 72.03 -5.50 -43.03
N GLU A 660 72.27 -6.50 -43.89
CA GLU A 660 73.36 -6.44 -44.89
C GLU A 660 73.17 -5.28 -45.89
N LYS A 661 71.91 -4.94 -46.23
CA LYS A 661 71.58 -3.75 -47.04
C LYS A 661 71.89 -2.44 -46.31
N ILE A 662 71.58 -2.34 -45.02
CA ILE A 662 71.82 -1.12 -44.21
C ILE A 662 73.32 -0.88 -44.01
N ASP A 663 74.11 -1.94 -43.75
CA ASP A 663 75.56 -1.82 -43.61
C ASP A 663 76.25 -1.53 -44.97
N SER A 664 75.73 -2.07 -46.09
CA SER A 664 76.23 -1.73 -47.44
C SER A 664 75.91 -0.29 -47.87
N MET A 665 74.83 0.30 -47.36
CA MET A 665 74.45 1.70 -47.61
C MET A 665 75.25 2.69 -46.76
N ARG A 666 75.65 2.33 -45.54
CA ARG A 666 76.56 3.16 -44.71
C ARG A 666 77.99 3.21 -45.25
N LEU A 667 78.45 2.16 -45.93
CA LEU A 667 79.80 2.09 -46.51
C LEU A 667 79.94 2.84 -47.86
N ARG A 668 78.85 3.23 -48.53
CA ARG A 668 78.90 4.04 -49.78
C ARG A 668 78.64 5.54 -49.58
N GLY A 669 78.48 5.99 -48.34
CA GLY A 669 78.13 7.37 -48.00
C GLY A 669 79.28 8.30 -47.61
N ASN A 670 80.54 7.89 -47.78
CA ASN A 670 81.71 8.76 -47.58
C ASN A 670 82.70 8.56 -48.74
N ILE A 671 82.40 9.16 -49.90
CA ILE A 671 83.35 9.87 -50.78
C ILE A 671 82.63 11.13 -51.24
#